data_AF-A0A2A4ET26-F1
#
_entry.id   AF-A0A2A4ET26-F1
#
_cell.length_a   1.000
_cell.length_b   1.000
_cell.length_c   1.000
_cell.angle_alpha   90.00
_cell.angle_beta   90.00
_cell.angle_gamma   90.00
#
_symmetry.space_group_name_H-M   'P 1'
#
loop_
_entity.id
_entity.type
_entity.pdbx_description
1 polymer ?
#
loop_
_entity_poly.entity_id
_entity_poly.type
_entity_poly.pdbx_seq_one_letter_code
_entity_poly.pdbx_strand_id
1 'polypeptide(L)'
;MRSNWLIGCAVFAVAALLLAGCSGGSSNDVSPAAPPIAAPTGADMFLLFPNPQVQPDGSFQTNTDAYAQAYYAAIDPTNAKDTLDKWKAANGFGSGTGTEMTAVFGDVRDLGYGRRMVARVDPARQSIAFLVENYLTSPGGSYGFSSLSMDAAVLSDARWRIHYNAIEFSPGPNGGVPFAKFYNFDPVTGQRQLTIDMDGRGRKAMPAVCFSCHGGRADALTRDMNGNPVFGHVQYAQSQADGDAQARLQPFEVGSFDFSTMSGHTRVDYEAILKAMNKLVLCTYPVAAGAPAGQTNCPDYPVFNRQANSSEWQGKPAMLIRNAYGGNGLPAATYLDSYLPQTWSNAGQGALYRNVVAQSCRACHMLRGSKVSDEIDFDDFKGFVTYQQLIKHDVIDRGTMPLARIVYDNFWKSGEPELLASFLESPPNAQVVRDASGAVLQPGRPIADPGPDRAVNSGPTRLSAADSRFADTFRWTIVGGPAGGVLSDANSPSPIFTPGGTGLYVLQLVVSRGTATSAPAQLRISVNGSGVTDPSQLRLADILAVLQGTQTNPRCLSCHGLPPLSGLIPPLNYQDPVGLYQNIRSRINFTDINASPLLQKPAGLEGHGGGLQSGFDLSGPPTQASAMPVGRESYDLLVNWIMNGAPEK
;
A
#
# COMPACT_ATOMS: atom_id res chain seq x y z
N MET A 1 -61.95 -14.27 25.94
CA MET A 1 -62.84 -15.44 25.89
C MET A 1 -61.98 -16.70 25.93
N ARG A 2 -62.02 -17.41 27.07
CA ARG A 2 -61.84 -18.87 27.31
C ARG A 2 -60.86 -19.66 26.42
N SER A 3 -59.65 -20.04 26.88
CA SER A 3 -59.24 -21.14 27.81
C SER A 3 -58.89 -22.45 27.06
N ASN A 4 -57.62 -22.86 26.94
CA ASN A 4 -56.70 -23.57 27.88
C ASN A 4 -56.86 -25.09 27.93
N TRP A 5 -55.79 -25.84 27.60
CA TRP A 5 -55.26 -27.07 28.25
C TRP A 5 -53.73 -27.10 27.95
N LEU A 6 -52.74 -26.87 28.85
CA LEU A 6 -52.27 -27.60 30.06
C LEU A 6 -51.64 -28.98 29.72
N ILE A 7 -50.47 -29.50 30.17
CA ILE A 7 -49.46 -29.35 31.27
C ILE A 7 -48.24 -30.25 30.84
N GLY A 8 -46.97 -30.17 31.28
CA GLY A 8 -46.26 -29.61 32.45
C GLY A 8 -44.73 -29.65 32.23
N CYS A 9 -43.88 -28.82 32.87
CA CYS A 9 -43.49 -28.66 34.29
C CYS A 9 -42.29 -29.53 34.73
N ALA A 10 -41.11 -28.90 34.87
CA ALA A 10 -40.11 -29.05 35.96
C ALA A 10 -38.94 -28.06 35.66
N VAL A 11 -38.88 -26.84 36.19
CA VAL A 11 -38.38 -26.41 37.52
C VAL A 11 -36.95 -26.89 37.83
N PHE A 12 -35.98 -25.97 37.74
CA PHE A 12 -35.12 -25.59 38.87
C PHE A 12 -34.65 -24.14 38.71
N ALA A 13 -34.87 -23.36 39.76
CA ALA A 13 -34.40 -22.00 39.96
C ALA A 13 -33.07 -22.00 40.73
N VAL A 14 -32.48 -20.79 40.84
CA VAL A 14 -31.50 -20.24 41.82
C VAL A 14 -30.36 -19.56 41.03
N ALA A 15 -30.42 -18.23 40.85
CA ALA A 15 -29.79 -17.18 41.69
C ALA A 15 -28.24 -17.12 41.51
N ALA A 16 -27.50 -16.01 41.51
CA ALA A 16 -27.71 -14.57 41.51
C ALA A 16 -26.33 -13.90 41.27
N LEU A 17 -26.33 -12.66 40.74
CA LEU A 17 -25.45 -11.52 41.04
C LEU A 17 -23.88 -11.62 41.01
N LEU A 18 -23.31 -10.79 40.12
CA LEU A 18 -22.23 -9.79 40.28
C LEU A 18 -20.75 -10.15 40.56
N LEU A 19 -19.92 -9.59 39.66
CA LEU A 19 -18.64 -8.86 39.83
C LEU A 19 -17.32 -9.60 40.14
N ALA A 20 -16.47 -9.54 39.12
CA ALA A 20 -15.04 -9.19 39.11
C ALA A 20 -14.02 -10.04 39.91
N GLY A 21 -13.03 -10.57 39.18
CA GLY A 21 -11.75 -11.00 39.72
C GLY A 21 -10.82 -11.55 38.63
N CYS A 22 -9.71 -10.87 38.39
CA CYS A 22 -8.62 -11.26 37.49
C CYS A 22 -7.92 -12.57 37.94
N SER A 23 -7.64 -13.47 36.99
CA SER A 23 -6.46 -14.37 36.92
C SER A 23 -6.46 -14.95 35.49
N GLY A 24 -5.41 -14.93 34.67
CA GLY A 24 -4.01 -15.21 34.95
C GLY A 24 -3.75 -16.70 34.71
N GLY A 25 -3.46 -17.12 33.47
CA GLY A 25 -3.07 -18.50 33.18
C GLY A 25 -3.07 -18.87 31.69
N SER A 26 -1.87 -19.05 31.15
CA SER A 26 -1.49 -19.46 29.79
C SER A 26 -1.96 -20.84 29.32
N SER A 27 -1.78 -21.07 28.01
CA SER A 27 -1.87 -22.32 27.21
C SER A 27 -3.18 -22.48 26.44
N ASN A 28 -3.23 -22.89 25.17
CA ASN A 28 -2.28 -23.09 24.08
C ASN A 28 -3.16 -23.23 22.82
N ASP A 29 -2.58 -22.90 21.66
CA ASP A 29 -2.99 -23.30 20.32
C ASP A 29 -4.30 -22.72 19.74
N VAL A 30 -4.11 -21.73 18.87
CA VAL A 30 -5.09 -21.31 17.86
C VAL A 30 -5.35 -22.51 16.94
N SER A 31 -6.57 -23.04 16.98
CA SER A 31 -7.01 -24.14 16.11
C SER A 31 -7.03 -23.69 14.63
N PRO A 32 -6.57 -24.52 13.67
CA PRO A 32 -6.55 -24.24 12.22
C PRO A 32 -7.96 -24.23 11.56
N ALA A 33 -9.01 -24.02 12.35
CA ALA A 33 -10.40 -24.05 11.90
C ALA A 33 -10.99 -22.66 11.59
N ALA A 34 -10.28 -21.57 11.86
CA ALA A 34 -10.74 -20.24 11.47
C ALA A 34 -10.42 -20.02 9.98
N PRO A 35 -11.43 -19.84 9.10
CA PRO A 35 -11.17 -19.58 7.69
C PRO A 35 -10.39 -18.27 7.50
N PRO A 36 -9.49 -18.18 6.50
CA PRO A 36 -8.92 -16.90 6.09
C PRO A 36 -10.07 -15.95 5.72
N ILE A 37 -10.04 -14.77 6.32
CA ILE A 37 -11.10 -13.78 6.20
C ILE A 37 -11.06 -13.19 4.80
N ALA A 38 -12.25 -13.05 4.21
CA ALA A 38 -12.43 -12.61 2.83
C ALA A 38 -11.62 -11.36 2.50
N ALA A 39 -11.02 -11.36 1.30
CA ALA A 39 -10.47 -10.16 0.71
C ALA A 39 -11.57 -9.08 0.60
N PRO A 40 -11.24 -7.81 0.85
CA PRO A 40 -12.16 -6.75 0.52
C PRO A 40 -12.33 -6.72 -1.00
N THR A 41 -13.53 -7.10 -1.44
CA THR A 41 -13.94 -7.04 -2.83
C THR A 41 -14.85 -5.83 -2.97
N GLY A 42 -14.52 -4.90 -3.87
CA GLY A 42 -15.44 -3.82 -4.22
C GLY A 42 -14.83 -2.42 -4.33
N ALA A 43 -15.71 -1.46 -4.60
CA ALA A 43 -15.40 -0.09 -4.92
C ALA A 43 -14.96 0.77 -3.71
N ASP A 44 -14.94 0.22 -2.48
CA ASP A 44 -14.63 0.98 -1.25
C ASP A 44 -13.14 0.94 -0.85
N MET A 45 -12.30 0.32 -1.69
CA MET A 45 -10.86 0.15 -1.46
C MET A 45 -10.00 1.34 -1.91
N PHE A 46 -10.55 2.31 -2.65
CA PHE A 46 -9.81 3.49 -3.06
C PHE A 46 -9.24 4.22 -1.84
N LEU A 47 -8.07 4.83 -2.01
CA LEU A 47 -7.30 5.52 -0.97
C LEU A 47 -6.86 4.68 0.24
N LEU A 48 -7.21 3.40 0.34
CA LEU A 48 -6.57 2.50 1.31
C LEU A 48 -5.18 2.12 0.83
N PHE A 49 -4.29 1.87 1.79
CA PHE A 49 -2.96 1.38 1.45
C PHE A 49 -3.08 0.06 0.69
N PRO A 50 -2.38 -0.12 -0.45
CA PRO A 50 -2.51 -1.33 -1.25
C PRO A 50 -2.14 -2.58 -0.42
N ASN A 51 -2.99 -3.61 -0.50
CA ASN A 51 -2.92 -4.85 0.29
C ASN A 51 -3.04 -4.64 1.82
N PRO A 52 -4.12 -4.02 2.30
CA PRO A 52 -4.31 -3.82 3.73
C PRO A 52 -4.50 -5.17 4.44
N GLN A 53 -3.87 -5.32 5.60
CA GLN A 53 -3.95 -6.55 6.40
C GLN A 53 -5.33 -6.69 7.06
N VAL A 54 -6.15 -7.61 6.57
CA VAL A 54 -7.44 -7.95 7.19
C VAL A 54 -7.22 -8.62 8.54
N GLN A 55 -7.92 -8.14 9.56
CA GLN A 55 -7.90 -8.65 10.92
C GLN A 55 -8.99 -9.70 11.15
N PRO A 56 -8.92 -10.51 12.22
CA PRO A 56 -9.94 -11.49 12.63
C PRO A 56 -11.39 -10.98 12.64
N ASP A 57 -11.59 -9.69 12.88
CA ASP A 57 -12.89 -9.02 12.94
C ASP A 57 -13.33 -8.39 11.60
N GLY A 58 -12.55 -8.56 10.54
CA GLY A 58 -12.80 -7.96 9.22
C GLY A 58 -12.31 -6.53 9.06
N SER A 59 -11.77 -5.89 10.10
CA SER A 59 -11.14 -4.57 9.99
C SER A 59 -9.78 -4.66 9.26
N PHE A 60 -9.24 -3.52 8.83
CA PHE A 60 -7.87 -3.48 8.29
C PHE A 60 -6.89 -2.90 9.30
N GLN A 61 -5.73 -3.54 9.44
CA GLN A 61 -4.70 -3.19 10.43
C GLN A 61 -4.32 -1.70 10.47
N THR A 62 -4.21 -1.08 9.30
CA THR A 62 -3.80 0.32 9.12
C THR A 62 -5.00 1.26 8.95
N ASN A 63 -6.22 0.74 9.06
CA ASN A 63 -7.47 1.48 8.91
C ASN A 63 -8.33 1.41 10.20
N THR A 64 -7.72 1.68 11.35
CA THR A 64 -8.41 1.68 12.66
C THR A 64 -8.15 2.98 13.43
N ASP A 65 -9.06 3.32 14.35
CA ASP A 65 -8.87 4.46 15.25
C ASP A 65 -7.61 4.30 16.12
N ALA A 66 -7.30 3.07 16.55
CA ALA A 66 -6.08 2.78 17.32
C ALA A 66 -4.80 3.12 16.52
N TYR A 67 -4.81 2.86 15.21
CA TYR A 67 -3.70 3.23 14.31
C TYR A 67 -3.52 4.75 14.25
N ALA A 68 -4.61 5.49 14.07
CA ALA A 68 -4.60 6.95 14.03
C ALA A 68 -4.19 7.58 15.36
N GLN A 69 -4.66 7.02 16.48
CA GLN A 69 -4.28 7.47 17.83
C GLN A 69 -2.80 7.26 18.09
N ALA A 70 -2.24 6.09 17.74
CA ALA A 70 -0.82 5.81 17.88
C ALA A 70 0.03 6.76 17.03
N TYR A 71 -0.42 7.07 15.80
CA TYR A 71 0.24 8.07 14.95
C TYR A 71 0.26 9.45 15.60
N TYR A 72 -0.88 9.97 16.05
CA TYR A 72 -0.93 11.29 16.67
C TYR A 72 -0.21 11.34 18.02
N ALA A 73 -0.19 10.25 18.79
CA ALA A 73 0.64 10.14 19.99
C ALA A 73 2.15 10.25 19.67
N ALA A 74 2.58 9.73 18.52
CA ALA A 74 3.97 9.83 18.08
C ALA A 74 4.34 11.25 17.60
N ILE A 75 3.47 11.91 16.82
CA ILE A 75 3.80 13.20 16.19
C ILE A 75 3.34 14.45 16.95
N ASP A 76 2.39 14.32 17.87
CA ASP A 76 1.79 15.38 18.69
C ASP A 76 1.41 14.87 20.09
N PRO A 77 2.38 14.42 20.90
CA PRO A 77 2.15 13.70 22.17
C PRO A 77 1.41 14.53 23.23
N THR A 78 1.45 15.85 23.14
CA THR A 78 0.81 16.78 24.09
C THR A 78 -0.52 17.32 23.60
N ASN A 79 -1.00 16.88 22.42
CA ASN A 79 -2.18 17.44 21.76
C ASN A 79 -2.06 18.97 21.56
N ALA A 80 -0.87 19.44 21.21
CA ALA A 80 -0.60 20.83 20.91
C ALA A 80 -1.17 21.26 19.54
N LYS A 81 -1.63 20.30 18.72
CA LYS A 81 -2.18 20.51 17.37
C LYS A 81 -3.45 19.68 17.11
N ASP A 82 -4.25 19.43 18.14
CA ASP A 82 -5.51 18.67 18.07
C ASP A 82 -6.72 19.50 17.60
N THR A 83 -6.54 20.80 17.32
CA THR A 83 -7.53 21.63 16.63
C THR A 83 -6.88 22.43 15.52
N LEU A 84 -7.69 22.85 14.53
CA LEU A 84 -7.23 23.66 13.40
C LEU A 84 -6.55 24.95 13.86
N ASP A 85 -7.12 25.63 14.85
CA ASP A 85 -6.54 26.88 15.38
C ASP A 85 -5.23 26.64 16.09
N LYS A 86 -5.14 25.58 16.91
CA LYS A 86 -3.88 25.18 17.56
C LYS A 86 -2.82 24.81 16.52
N TRP A 87 -3.18 24.04 15.49
CA TRP A 87 -2.27 23.67 14.41
C TRP A 87 -1.80 24.89 13.61
N LYS A 88 -2.70 25.82 13.28
CA LYS A 88 -2.39 27.09 12.61
C LYS A 88 -1.45 27.94 13.45
N ALA A 89 -1.74 28.09 14.74
CA ALA A 89 -0.90 28.85 15.66
C ALA A 89 0.50 28.23 15.80
N ALA A 90 0.58 26.90 15.95
CA ALA A 90 1.86 26.18 16.04
C ALA A 90 2.72 26.32 14.77
N ASN A 91 2.08 26.45 13.60
CA ASN A 91 2.75 26.64 12.32
C ASN A 91 2.88 28.13 11.89
N GLY A 92 2.41 29.06 12.72
CA GLY A 92 2.53 30.50 12.49
C GLY A 92 1.62 31.08 11.41
N PHE A 93 0.53 30.39 11.03
CA PHE A 93 -0.41 30.94 10.05
C PHE A 93 -1.08 32.21 10.56
N GLY A 94 -1.06 33.28 9.76
CA GLY A 94 -1.62 34.58 10.10
C GLY A 94 -0.82 35.36 11.15
N SER A 95 0.41 34.93 11.51
CA SER A 95 1.23 35.61 12.52
C SER A 95 1.89 36.91 12.02
N GLY A 96 1.86 37.16 10.70
CA GLY A 96 2.64 38.24 10.07
C GLY A 96 4.16 37.98 10.00
N THR A 97 4.62 36.80 10.44
CA THR A 97 6.01 36.34 10.31
C THR A 97 6.10 35.15 9.35
N GLY A 98 7.29 34.89 8.79
CA GLY A 98 7.47 33.89 7.73
C GLY A 98 6.90 34.36 6.39
N THR A 99 6.75 33.44 5.43
CA THR A 99 6.16 33.74 4.12
C THR A 99 4.96 32.84 3.89
N GLU A 100 3.81 33.44 3.54
CA GLU A 100 2.58 32.76 3.17
C GLU A 100 2.23 33.04 1.70
N MET A 101 1.69 32.03 1.02
CA MET A 101 1.24 32.15 -0.36
C MET A 101 -0.01 31.28 -0.57
N THR A 102 -0.98 31.78 -1.35
CA THR A 102 -2.27 31.11 -1.55
C THR A 102 -2.51 30.85 -3.03
N ALA A 103 -2.84 29.60 -3.37
CA ALA A 103 -3.30 29.22 -4.70
C ALA A 103 -4.70 28.59 -4.60
N VAL A 104 -5.53 28.83 -5.62
CA VAL A 104 -6.85 28.20 -5.75
C VAL A 104 -6.92 27.49 -7.10
N PHE A 105 -7.31 26.22 -7.09
CA PHE A 105 -7.37 25.41 -8.29
C PHE A 105 -8.36 24.25 -8.16
N GLY A 106 -8.83 23.75 -9.30
CA GLY A 106 -9.59 22.52 -9.40
C GLY A 106 -8.68 21.31 -9.55
N ASP A 107 -8.87 20.31 -8.70
CA ASP A 107 -8.18 19.02 -8.80
C ASP A 107 -9.01 18.08 -9.67
N VAL A 108 -8.64 17.98 -10.95
CA VAL A 108 -9.39 17.19 -11.94
C VAL A 108 -8.93 15.74 -12.06
N ARG A 109 -7.81 15.38 -11.41
CA ARG A 109 -7.23 14.03 -11.50
C ARG A 109 -7.56 13.17 -10.28
N ASP A 110 -7.51 13.70 -9.07
CA ASP A 110 -7.63 12.88 -7.84
C ASP A 110 -9.10 12.76 -7.35
N LEU A 111 -9.57 13.74 -6.57
CA LEU A 111 -10.85 13.66 -5.84
C LEU A 111 -11.94 14.59 -6.40
N GLY A 112 -11.62 15.41 -7.41
CA GLY A 112 -12.60 16.29 -8.03
C GLY A 112 -12.92 17.56 -7.22
N TYR A 113 -12.03 17.95 -6.31
CA TYR A 113 -12.25 19.08 -5.40
C TYR A 113 -11.83 20.41 -5.99
N GLY A 114 -12.58 21.46 -5.65
CA GLY A 114 -12.00 22.80 -5.62
C GLY A 114 -11.11 22.90 -4.39
N ARG A 115 -9.85 23.30 -4.57
CA ARG A 115 -8.88 23.42 -3.48
C ARG A 115 -8.43 24.85 -3.34
N ARG A 116 -8.53 25.39 -2.12
CA ARG A 116 -7.83 26.61 -1.71
C ARG A 116 -6.70 26.20 -0.80
N MET A 117 -5.47 26.42 -1.25
CA MET A 117 -4.26 25.96 -0.56
C MET A 117 -3.40 27.14 -0.13
N VAL A 118 -3.08 27.20 1.16
CA VAL A 118 -2.15 28.17 1.74
C VAL A 118 -0.88 27.43 2.12
N ALA A 119 0.23 27.77 1.46
CA ALA A 119 1.55 27.29 1.82
C ALA A 119 2.25 28.32 2.70
N ARG A 120 3.02 27.86 3.68
CA ARG A 120 3.80 28.68 4.58
C ARG A 120 5.19 28.09 4.79
N VAL A 121 6.20 28.95 4.85
CA VAL A 121 7.58 28.59 5.20
C VAL A 121 8.12 29.44 6.34
N ASP A 122 8.80 28.79 7.29
CA ASP A 122 9.47 29.36 8.44
C ASP A 122 10.90 28.80 8.56
N PRO A 123 11.91 29.49 8.01
CA PRO A 123 13.29 29.02 8.11
C PRO A 123 13.80 28.99 9.55
N ALA A 124 13.31 29.89 10.42
CA ALA A 124 13.74 29.95 11.82
C ALA A 124 13.25 28.73 12.62
N ARG A 125 12.08 28.18 12.27
CA ARG A 125 11.52 26.96 12.87
C ARG A 125 11.81 25.68 12.08
N GLN A 126 12.54 25.77 10.96
CA GLN A 126 12.68 24.68 10.00
C GLN A 126 11.34 24.03 9.63
N SER A 127 10.32 24.84 9.37
CA SER A 127 8.96 24.36 9.07
C SER A 127 8.49 24.82 7.69
N ILE A 128 7.90 23.89 6.94
CA ILE A 128 7.08 24.16 5.76
C ILE A 128 5.72 23.53 6.02
N ALA A 129 4.64 24.29 5.87
CA ALA A 129 3.30 23.82 6.17
C ALA A 129 2.32 24.19 5.05
N PHE A 130 1.37 23.30 4.78
CA PHE A 130 0.31 23.49 3.79
C PHE A 130 -1.04 23.28 4.47
N LEU A 131 -1.91 24.29 4.41
CA LEU A 131 -3.31 24.19 4.79
C LEU A 131 -4.16 24.12 3.52
N VAL A 132 -4.98 23.09 3.39
CA VAL A 132 -5.79 22.82 2.21
C VAL A 132 -7.26 22.78 2.61
N GLU A 133 -8.02 23.70 2.06
CA GLU A 133 -9.47 23.73 2.15
C GLU A 133 -10.04 22.99 0.94
N ASN A 134 -10.87 21.97 1.17
CA ASN A 134 -11.44 21.15 0.10
C ASN A 134 -12.94 21.45 -0.03
N TYR A 135 -13.36 21.75 -1.25
CA TYR A 135 -14.71 22.16 -1.61
C TYR A 135 -15.34 21.19 -2.60
N LEU A 136 -16.59 20.83 -2.36
CA LEU A 136 -17.37 19.94 -3.22
C LEU A 136 -18.84 20.40 -3.29
N THR A 137 -19.32 20.71 -4.49
CA THR A 137 -20.66 21.29 -4.72
C THR A 137 -21.72 20.33 -5.25
N SER A 138 -21.35 19.10 -5.62
CA SER A 138 -22.29 18.07 -6.12
C SER A 138 -22.18 16.79 -5.28
N PRO A 139 -23.06 16.58 -4.28
CA PRO A 139 -22.94 15.45 -3.36
C PRO A 139 -23.63 14.14 -3.81
N GLY A 140 -24.19 14.04 -5.03
CA GLY A 140 -25.15 12.95 -5.31
C GLY A 140 -25.24 12.34 -6.72
N GLY A 141 -24.41 12.68 -7.71
CA GLY A 141 -24.58 12.13 -9.06
C GLY A 141 -23.29 12.09 -9.87
N SER A 142 -22.54 10.99 -9.74
CA SER A 142 -21.20 10.76 -10.31
C SER A 142 -20.09 11.53 -9.59
N TYR A 143 -19.27 10.79 -8.82
CA TYR A 143 -18.00 11.28 -8.27
C TYR A 143 -17.11 11.80 -9.41
N GLY A 144 -16.91 13.11 -9.49
CA GLY A 144 -16.23 13.77 -10.60
C GLY A 144 -16.04 15.26 -10.34
N PHE A 145 -15.03 15.84 -11.00
CA PHE A 145 -14.75 17.27 -10.89
C PHE A 145 -15.89 18.12 -11.47
N SER A 146 -16.17 19.24 -10.82
CA SER A 146 -17.11 20.27 -11.26
C SER A 146 -16.48 21.65 -11.08
N SER A 147 -16.60 22.51 -12.10
CA SER A 147 -16.15 23.91 -12.01
C SER A 147 -16.84 24.68 -10.88
N LEU A 148 -18.05 24.27 -10.47
CA LEU A 148 -18.73 24.86 -9.32
C LEU A 148 -17.98 24.63 -8.00
N SER A 149 -17.31 23.47 -7.85
CA SER A 149 -16.47 23.21 -6.68
C SER A 149 -15.28 24.16 -6.63
N MET A 150 -14.70 24.48 -7.79
CA MET A 150 -13.65 25.48 -7.92
C MET A 150 -14.20 26.90 -7.61
N ASP A 151 -15.38 27.27 -8.10
CA ASP A 151 -15.99 28.56 -7.78
C ASP A 151 -16.25 28.71 -6.28
N ALA A 152 -16.72 27.65 -5.62
CA ALA A 152 -16.88 27.62 -4.17
C ALA A 152 -15.54 27.81 -3.43
N ALA A 153 -14.46 27.24 -3.95
CA ALA A 153 -13.12 27.42 -3.39
C ALA A 153 -12.59 28.86 -3.58
N VAL A 154 -12.83 29.46 -4.75
CA VAL A 154 -12.49 30.87 -5.03
C VAL A 154 -13.21 31.80 -4.05
N LEU A 155 -14.50 31.56 -3.82
CA LEU A 155 -15.32 32.32 -2.87
C LEU A 155 -15.09 31.96 -1.40
N SER A 156 -14.32 30.90 -1.13
CA SER A 156 -14.14 30.31 0.20
C SER A 156 -15.47 30.02 0.91
N ASP A 157 -16.45 29.50 0.17
CA ASP A 157 -17.82 29.30 0.65
C ASP A 157 -17.92 28.11 1.61
N ALA A 158 -18.04 28.42 2.90
CA ALA A 158 -18.07 27.43 3.97
C ALA A 158 -19.20 26.39 3.84
N ARG A 159 -20.27 26.69 3.08
CA ARG A 159 -21.37 25.73 2.85
C ARG A 159 -20.93 24.48 2.07
N TRP A 160 -19.91 24.63 1.24
CA TRP A 160 -19.41 23.58 0.35
C TRP A 160 -18.06 23.02 0.79
N ARG A 161 -17.50 23.53 1.90
CA ARG A 161 -16.24 23.04 2.44
C ARG A 161 -16.47 21.76 3.23
N ILE A 162 -15.88 20.66 2.76
CA ILE A 162 -16.13 19.33 3.31
C ILE A 162 -15.09 18.89 4.34
N HIS A 163 -13.85 19.38 4.26
CA HIS A 163 -12.81 19.15 5.27
C HIS A 163 -11.60 20.06 5.05
N TYR A 164 -10.77 20.17 6.09
CA TYR A 164 -9.40 20.69 5.98
C TYR A 164 -8.41 19.53 5.97
N ASN A 165 -7.48 19.55 5.02
CA ASN A 165 -6.26 18.75 5.09
C ASN A 165 -5.11 19.67 5.45
N ALA A 166 -4.21 19.20 6.29
CA ALA A 166 -3.01 19.96 6.63
C ALA A 166 -1.79 19.04 6.62
N ILE A 167 -0.71 19.55 6.03
CA ILE A 167 0.59 18.88 5.97
C ILE A 167 1.61 19.78 6.64
N GLU A 168 2.41 19.20 7.53
CA GLU A 168 3.51 19.89 8.20
C GLU A 168 4.82 19.12 7.94
N PHE A 169 5.81 19.78 7.34
CA PHE A 169 7.18 19.28 7.22
C PHE A 169 8.06 20.05 8.20
N SER A 170 8.37 19.40 9.33
CA SER A 170 9.07 19.99 10.48
C SER A 170 9.79 18.92 11.29
N PRO A 171 10.69 19.27 12.22
CA PRO A 171 11.27 18.32 13.17
C PRO A 171 10.20 17.57 13.98
N GLY A 172 10.53 16.39 14.52
CA GLY A 172 9.64 15.65 15.43
C GLY A 172 9.52 16.33 16.80
N PRO A 173 8.68 15.80 17.72
CA PRO A 173 8.56 16.33 19.08
C PRO A 173 9.89 16.38 19.85
N ASN A 174 10.82 15.48 19.51
CA ASN A 174 12.16 15.41 20.11
C ASN A 174 13.23 16.14 19.27
N GLY A 175 12.83 16.95 18.28
CA GLY A 175 13.74 17.60 17.33
C GLY A 175 14.16 16.68 16.17
N GLY A 176 15.38 16.88 15.65
CA GLY A 176 15.96 16.06 14.60
C GLY A 176 15.61 16.50 13.16
N VAL A 177 15.81 15.58 12.21
CA VAL A 177 15.57 15.85 10.78
C VAL A 177 14.07 16.04 10.53
N PRO A 178 13.66 17.09 9.79
CA PRO A 178 12.27 17.29 9.42
C PRO A 178 11.67 16.15 8.59
N PHE A 179 10.40 15.84 8.84
CA PHE A 179 9.61 14.87 8.09
C PHE A 179 8.15 15.32 7.97
N ALA A 180 7.43 14.74 7.00
CA ALA A 180 6.04 15.10 6.72
C ALA A 180 5.07 14.48 7.75
N LYS A 181 4.18 15.31 8.27
CA LYS A 181 3.11 14.98 9.21
C LYS A 181 1.77 15.38 8.61
N PHE A 182 0.76 14.54 8.77
CA PHE A 182 -0.57 14.75 8.19
C PHE A 182 -1.61 14.95 9.27
N TYR A 183 -2.48 15.92 9.04
CA TYR A 183 -3.61 16.22 9.89
C TYR A 183 -4.83 16.46 9.02
N ASN A 184 -5.99 16.18 9.58
CA ASN A 184 -7.27 16.56 9.01
C ASN A 184 -8.15 17.13 10.11
N PHE A 185 -8.92 18.15 9.75
CA PHE A 185 -9.80 18.85 10.69
C PHE A 185 -11.22 18.92 10.17
N ASP A 186 -12.14 18.74 11.09
CA ASP A 186 -13.56 18.93 10.86
C ASP A 186 -13.84 20.37 10.38
N PRO A 187 -14.59 20.57 9.29
CA PRO A 187 -14.75 21.88 8.67
C PRO A 187 -15.59 22.88 9.50
N VAL A 188 -16.33 22.36 10.50
CA VAL A 188 -17.24 23.14 11.35
C VAL A 188 -16.64 23.36 12.73
N THR A 189 -16.23 22.29 13.40
CA THR A 189 -15.73 22.33 14.79
C THR A 189 -14.23 22.62 14.87
N GLY A 190 -13.51 22.44 13.77
CA GLY A 190 -12.04 22.54 13.75
C GLY A 190 -11.33 21.45 14.53
N GLN A 191 -12.03 20.42 15.03
CA GLN A 191 -11.42 19.32 15.78
C GLN A 191 -10.62 18.41 14.86
N ARG A 192 -9.47 17.93 15.32
CA ARG A 192 -8.69 16.93 14.61
C ARG A 192 -9.48 15.62 14.54
N GLN A 193 -9.56 15.06 13.34
CA GLN A 193 -10.27 13.81 13.13
C GLN A 193 -9.28 12.63 13.09
N LEU A 194 -9.71 11.46 13.57
CA LEU A 194 -8.91 10.21 13.47
C LEU A 194 -9.09 9.50 12.13
N THR A 195 -10.23 9.74 11.50
CA THR A 195 -10.60 9.16 10.21
C THR A 195 -11.17 10.24 9.31
N ILE A 196 -11.24 10.00 8.00
CA ILE A 196 -11.84 10.90 7.02
C ILE A 196 -12.51 10.13 5.90
N ASP A 197 -13.64 10.63 5.41
CA ASP A 197 -14.22 10.17 4.15
C ASP A 197 -13.89 11.19 3.07
N MET A 198 -12.96 10.84 2.19
CA MET A 198 -12.45 11.71 1.12
C MET A 198 -13.02 11.34 -0.25
N ASP A 199 -13.83 10.30 -0.35
CA ASP A 199 -14.32 9.79 -1.63
C ASP A 199 -15.78 9.34 -1.58
N GLY A 200 -16.48 9.60 -0.48
CA GLY A 200 -17.87 9.19 -0.26
C GLY A 200 -18.04 7.68 -0.11
N ARG A 201 -16.95 6.95 0.18
CA ARG A 201 -16.88 5.48 0.19
C ARG A 201 -16.45 4.94 1.55
N GLY A 202 -16.80 5.68 2.60
CA GLY A 202 -16.54 5.31 3.97
C GLY A 202 -15.28 5.95 4.54
N ARG A 203 -15.25 6.01 5.87
CA ARG A 203 -14.16 6.66 6.59
C ARG A 203 -12.90 5.80 6.59
N LYS A 204 -11.75 6.45 6.36
CA LYS A 204 -10.42 5.85 6.34
C LYS A 204 -9.56 6.50 7.43
N ALA A 205 -8.79 5.70 8.16
CA ALA A 205 -7.98 6.16 9.27
C ALA A 205 -6.76 6.95 8.80
N MET A 206 -6.45 8.00 9.56
CA MET A 206 -5.20 8.72 9.43
C MET A 206 -4.05 7.86 9.99
N PRO A 207 -2.82 8.02 9.48
CA PRO A 207 -2.43 8.78 8.29
C PRO A 207 -2.47 7.96 6.99
N ALA A 208 -2.89 6.69 7.04
CA ALA A 208 -2.77 5.76 5.92
C ALA A 208 -3.45 6.26 4.64
N VAL A 209 -4.60 6.93 4.75
CA VAL A 209 -5.29 7.58 3.63
C VAL A 209 -4.42 8.62 2.90
N CYS A 210 -3.57 9.35 3.62
CA CYS A 210 -2.64 10.30 3.02
C CYS A 210 -1.41 9.60 2.43
N PHE A 211 -0.93 8.52 3.06
CA PHE A 211 0.25 7.79 2.59
C PHE A 211 0.07 7.14 1.22
N SER A 212 -1.16 6.77 0.86
CA SER A 212 -1.50 6.28 -0.48
C SER A 212 -1.03 7.24 -1.57
N CYS A 213 -1.24 8.55 -1.37
CA CYS A 213 -0.86 9.60 -2.31
C CYS A 213 0.56 10.14 -2.05
N HIS A 214 0.98 10.26 -0.78
CA HIS A 214 2.25 10.85 -0.38
C HIS A 214 3.42 9.85 -0.26
N GLY A 215 3.20 8.61 -0.68
CA GLY A 215 4.23 7.56 -0.73
C GLY A 215 4.73 7.07 0.62
N GLY A 216 4.06 7.43 1.71
CA GLY A 216 4.40 6.95 3.05
C GLY A 216 4.24 5.43 3.19
N ARG A 217 4.94 4.84 4.15
CA ARG A 217 4.79 3.44 4.53
C ARG A 217 3.66 3.29 5.55
N ALA A 218 2.69 2.43 5.27
CA ALA A 218 1.68 2.04 6.26
C ALA A 218 2.12 0.73 6.93
N ASP A 219 3.20 0.79 7.72
CA ASP A 219 3.68 -0.35 8.50
C ASP A 219 2.74 -0.62 9.68
N ALA A 220 2.70 -1.87 10.16
CA ALA A 220 1.90 -2.25 11.32
C ALA A 220 2.35 -1.55 12.60
N LEU A 221 1.44 -1.38 13.56
CA LEU A 221 1.84 -0.96 14.91
C LEU A 221 2.73 -2.03 15.53
N THR A 222 3.86 -1.61 16.09
CA THR A 222 4.72 -2.46 16.91
C THR A 222 4.29 -2.35 18.37
N ARG A 223 5.00 -3.03 19.27
CA ARG A 223 4.74 -2.95 20.72
C ARG A 223 5.95 -2.37 21.43
N ASP A 224 5.69 -1.47 22.38
CA ASP A 224 6.71 -1.03 23.33
C ASP A 224 7.06 -2.14 24.35
N MET A 225 8.00 -1.86 25.26
CA MET A 225 8.40 -2.80 26.32
C MET A 225 7.25 -3.16 27.28
N ASN A 226 6.19 -2.35 27.34
CA ASN A 226 5.01 -2.57 28.16
C ASN A 226 3.89 -3.28 27.38
N GLY A 227 4.10 -3.57 26.10
CA GLY A 227 3.12 -4.19 25.22
C GLY A 227 2.12 -3.24 24.57
N ASN A 228 2.24 -1.92 24.76
CA ASN A 228 1.33 -0.95 24.17
C ASN A 228 1.60 -0.79 22.66
N PRO A 229 0.56 -0.61 21.83
CA PRO A 229 0.74 -0.35 20.41
C PRO A 229 1.43 1.01 20.20
N VAL A 230 2.48 1.02 19.38
CA VAL A 230 3.22 2.23 19.03
C VAL A 230 3.36 2.37 17.52
N PHE A 231 3.28 3.61 17.04
CA PHE A 231 3.58 3.94 15.66
C PHE A 231 5.09 4.14 15.53
N GLY A 232 5.80 3.05 15.18
CA GLY A 232 7.24 3.10 15.01
C GLY A 232 7.67 3.93 13.80
N HIS A 233 8.91 4.39 13.83
CA HIS A 233 9.56 4.98 12.67
C HIS A 233 9.99 3.92 11.64
N VAL A 234 10.19 4.37 10.41
CA VAL A 234 10.85 3.54 9.38
C VAL A 234 12.35 3.47 9.71
N GLN A 235 12.89 2.27 9.94
CA GLN A 235 14.26 2.07 10.48
C GLN A 235 15.36 2.83 9.72
N TYR A 236 15.26 2.95 8.39
CA TYR A 236 16.26 3.65 7.59
C TYR A 236 16.02 5.16 7.46
N ALA A 237 14.92 5.69 7.99
CA ALA A 237 14.63 7.11 7.98
C ALA A 237 15.66 7.90 8.77
N GLN A 238 16.23 8.97 8.22
CA GLN A 238 17.27 9.72 8.90
C GLN A 238 16.77 10.45 10.16
N SER A 239 15.47 10.75 10.24
CA SER A 239 14.87 11.37 11.42
C SER A 239 14.96 10.49 12.66
N GLN A 240 14.89 9.16 12.48
CA GLN A 240 14.76 8.16 13.55
C GLN A 240 13.63 8.50 14.53
N ALA A 241 12.62 9.26 14.09
CA ALA A 241 11.55 9.77 14.91
C ALA A 241 10.27 8.98 14.67
N ASP A 242 9.67 8.46 15.74
CA ASP A 242 8.38 7.78 15.66
C ASP A 242 7.33 8.68 14.98
N GLY A 243 6.48 8.06 14.16
CA GLY A 243 5.58 8.77 13.25
C GLY A 243 6.18 9.10 11.88
N ASP A 244 7.50 9.02 11.69
CA ASP A 244 8.11 9.17 10.36
C ASP A 244 7.92 7.91 9.51
N ALA A 245 6.87 7.95 8.69
CA ALA A 245 6.53 6.94 7.70
C ALA A 245 7.27 7.12 6.36
N GLN A 246 8.25 8.04 6.28
CA GLN A 246 8.92 8.43 5.04
C GLN A 246 7.93 8.90 3.98
N ALA A 247 6.88 9.63 4.36
CA ALA A 247 5.98 10.27 3.40
C ALA A 247 6.62 11.54 2.80
N ARG A 248 6.21 11.93 1.60
CA ARG A 248 6.79 13.04 0.84
C ARG A 248 5.72 13.99 0.32
N LEU A 249 6.09 15.25 0.11
CA LEU A 249 5.19 16.22 -0.51
C LEU A 249 5.15 16.01 -2.03
N GLN A 250 4.00 16.26 -2.65
CA GLN A 250 3.82 16.08 -4.08
C GLN A 250 4.21 17.34 -4.86
N PRO A 251 4.77 17.20 -6.08
CA PRO A 251 4.91 18.31 -7.01
C PRO A 251 3.55 18.91 -7.37
N PHE A 252 3.49 20.24 -7.52
CA PHE A 252 2.35 20.91 -8.14
C PHE A 252 2.51 20.86 -9.65
N GLU A 253 1.87 19.87 -10.27
CA GLU A 253 1.79 19.73 -11.72
C GLU A 253 0.71 20.67 -12.28
N VAL A 254 1.10 21.87 -12.69
CA VAL A 254 0.15 22.95 -13.05
C VAL A 254 -0.81 22.52 -14.16
N GLY A 255 -0.33 21.79 -15.18
CA GLY A 255 -1.17 21.26 -16.25
C GLY A 255 -2.16 20.16 -15.86
N SER A 256 -2.10 19.67 -14.63
CA SER A 256 -3.08 18.73 -14.07
C SER A 256 -4.21 19.41 -13.31
N PHE A 257 -4.16 20.74 -13.17
CA PHE A 257 -5.15 21.52 -12.46
C PHE A 257 -6.07 22.26 -13.43
N ASP A 258 -7.31 22.47 -12.99
CA ASP A 258 -8.21 23.42 -13.63
C ASP A 258 -8.20 24.76 -12.88
N PHE A 259 -8.53 25.84 -13.58
CA PHE A 259 -8.45 27.20 -13.04
C PHE A 259 -9.69 28.00 -13.40
N SER A 260 -10.01 28.99 -12.56
CA SER A 260 -11.20 29.80 -12.78
C SER A 260 -10.99 30.74 -13.96
N THR A 261 -12.08 31.07 -14.66
CA THR A 261 -12.09 32.15 -15.64
C THR A 261 -12.32 33.52 -14.99
N MET A 262 -12.55 33.57 -13.67
CA MET A 262 -12.67 34.83 -12.94
C MET A 262 -11.34 35.57 -12.88
N SER A 263 -11.38 36.88 -13.09
CA SER A 263 -10.20 37.76 -13.01
C SER A 263 -9.50 37.61 -11.66
N GLY A 264 -8.18 37.38 -11.67
CA GLY A 264 -7.37 37.18 -10.46
C GLY A 264 -7.33 35.74 -9.96
N HIS A 265 -8.03 34.81 -10.62
CA HIS A 265 -8.08 33.39 -10.27
C HIS A 265 -7.79 32.47 -11.46
N THR A 266 -7.14 33.00 -12.51
CA THR A 266 -6.76 32.24 -13.70
C THR A 266 -5.46 31.48 -13.48
N ARG A 267 -5.13 30.55 -14.40
CA ARG A 267 -3.83 29.87 -14.40
C ARG A 267 -2.66 30.87 -14.36
N VAL A 268 -2.73 31.92 -15.19
CA VAL A 268 -1.66 32.94 -15.29
C VAL A 268 -1.44 33.65 -13.97
N ASP A 269 -2.51 33.92 -13.22
CA ASP A 269 -2.44 34.56 -11.91
C ASP A 269 -1.72 33.68 -10.87
N TYR A 270 -1.82 32.35 -11.01
CA TYR A 270 -1.26 31.38 -10.07
C TYR A 270 0.08 30.75 -10.47
N GLU A 271 0.55 30.86 -11.72
CA GLU A 271 1.81 30.25 -12.19
C GLU A 271 3.01 30.63 -11.29
N ALA A 272 3.17 31.92 -10.96
CA ALA A 272 4.27 32.37 -10.09
C ALA A 272 4.15 31.81 -8.65
N ILE A 273 2.92 31.69 -8.14
CA ILE A 273 2.64 31.16 -6.80
C ILE A 273 2.89 29.66 -6.77
N LEU A 274 2.40 28.90 -7.74
CA LEU A 274 2.60 27.45 -7.86
C LEU A 274 4.06 27.10 -8.10
N LYS A 275 4.81 27.95 -8.80
CA LYS A 275 6.27 27.85 -8.90
C LYS A 275 6.95 28.03 -7.54
N ALA A 276 6.54 29.03 -6.76
CA ALA A 276 7.06 29.23 -5.40
C ALA A 276 6.71 28.05 -4.48
N MET A 277 5.49 27.51 -4.56
CA MET A 277 5.10 26.30 -3.82
C MET A 277 5.93 25.08 -4.25
N ASN A 278 6.20 24.91 -5.55
CA ASN A 278 7.10 23.86 -6.05
C ASN A 278 8.54 24.00 -5.52
N LYS A 279 9.04 25.23 -5.32
CA LYS A 279 10.32 25.45 -4.64
C LYS A 279 10.27 24.97 -3.19
N LEU A 280 9.18 25.19 -2.47
CA LEU A 280 8.99 24.65 -1.12
C LEU A 280 8.94 23.12 -1.12
N VAL A 281 8.28 22.50 -2.11
CA VAL A 281 8.28 21.04 -2.26
C VAL A 281 9.70 20.51 -2.47
N LEU A 282 10.48 21.14 -3.35
CA LEU A 282 11.91 20.80 -3.54
C LEU A 282 12.70 20.91 -2.23
N CYS A 283 12.38 21.88 -1.38
CA CYS A 283 13.02 22.01 -0.07
C CYS A 283 12.77 20.83 0.87
N THR A 284 11.69 20.08 0.67
CA THR A 284 11.42 18.86 1.45
C THR A 284 12.14 17.62 0.92
N TYR A 285 12.70 17.68 -0.30
CA TYR A 285 13.35 16.54 -0.93
C TYR A 285 14.84 16.51 -0.56
N PRO A 286 15.36 15.35 -0.12
CA PRO A 286 16.79 15.22 0.07
C PRO A 286 17.51 15.26 -1.29
N VAL A 287 18.77 15.70 -1.27
CA VAL A 287 19.69 15.51 -2.38
C VAL A 287 20.20 14.06 -2.33
N ALA A 288 20.29 13.39 -3.48
CA ALA A 288 20.77 12.01 -3.56
C ALA A 288 22.13 11.83 -2.87
N ALA A 289 22.32 10.67 -2.22
CA ALA A 289 23.57 10.33 -1.56
C ALA A 289 24.72 10.27 -2.60
N GLY A 290 25.82 10.98 -2.33
CA GLY A 290 26.97 11.04 -3.24
C GLY A 290 26.84 12.08 -4.37
N ALA A 291 25.80 12.92 -4.35
CA ALA A 291 25.72 14.08 -5.22
C ALA A 291 26.93 15.04 -5.05
N PRO A 292 27.35 15.77 -6.10
CA PRO A 292 28.43 16.74 -6.03
C PRO A 292 28.27 17.74 -4.88
N ALA A 293 29.41 18.13 -4.30
CA ALA A 293 29.46 19.12 -3.24
C ALA A 293 28.80 20.45 -3.68
N GLY A 294 27.96 21.01 -2.82
CA GLY A 294 27.21 22.24 -3.10
C GLY A 294 25.89 22.05 -3.87
N GLN A 295 25.56 20.83 -4.31
CA GLN A 295 24.24 20.57 -4.89
C GLN A 295 23.15 20.72 -3.82
N THR A 296 22.08 21.47 -4.17
CA THR A 296 20.96 21.77 -3.29
C THR A 296 19.63 21.68 -4.05
N ASN A 297 18.59 21.23 -3.35
CA ASN A 297 17.21 21.36 -3.83
C ASN A 297 16.55 22.66 -3.32
N CYS A 298 17.10 23.27 -2.25
CA CYS A 298 16.56 24.43 -1.55
C CYS A 298 17.59 25.58 -1.43
N PRO A 299 17.93 26.29 -2.51
CA PRO A 299 18.86 27.41 -2.43
C PRO A 299 18.29 28.59 -1.64
N ASP A 300 16.97 28.81 -1.71
CA ASP A 300 16.30 29.95 -1.07
C ASP A 300 16.23 29.80 0.47
N TYR A 301 16.25 28.56 0.98
CA TYR A 301 16.20 28.27 2.42
C TYR A 301 17.20 27.15 2.78
N PRO A 302 18.51 27.46 2.87
CA PRO A 302 19.55 26.45 3.03
C PRO A 302 19.42 25.55 4.27
N VAL A 303 18.66 26.00 5.27
CA VAL A 303 18.38 25.26 6.51
C VAL A 303 17.66 23.92 6.26
N PHE A 304 16.96 23.76 5.14
CA PHE A 304 16.29 22.51 4.76
C PHE A 304 17.18 21.58 3.93
N ASN A 305 18.36 22.04 3.49
CA ASN A 305 19.23 21.23 2.66
C ASN A 305 19.79 20.05 3.45
N ARG A 306 19.53 18.84 2.94
CA ARG A 306 20.12 17.61 3.44
C ARG A 306 20.45 16.65 2.31
N GLN A 307 21.40 15.77 2.56
CA GLN A 307 21.63 14.60 1.73
C GLN A 307 20.84 13.42 2.28
N ALA A 308 20.30 12.59 1.39
CA ALA A 308 19.74 11.31 1.75
C ALA A 308 20.85 10.39 2.27
N ASN A 309 20.52 9.51 3.21
CA ASN A 309 21.43 8.42 3.55
C ASN A 309 21.42 7.31 2.47
N SER A 310 22.21 6.25 2.68
CA SER A 310 22.39 5.14 1.74
C SER A 310 21.15 4.28 1.51
N SER A 311 20.11 4.39 2.35
CA SER A 311 18.89 3.58 2.24
C SER A 311 17.64 4.41 1.97
N GLU A 312 17.61 5.67 2.36
CA GLU A 312 16.47 6.55 2.17
C GLU A 312 16.10 6.74 0.69
N TRP A 313 14.91 7.28 0.47
CA TRP A 313 14.50 7.75 -0.84
C TRP A 313 15.41 8.88 -1.34
N GLN A 314 15.86 8.80 -2.59
CA GLN A 314 16.94 9.62 -3.13
C GLN A 314 16.47 10.94 -3.79
N GLY A 315 15.18 11.28 -3.69
CA GLY A 315 14.68 12.57 -4.18
C GLY A 315 14.64 12.74 -5.70
N LYS A 316 14.63 11.64 -6.48
CA LYS A 316 14.64 11.68 -7.95
C LYS A 316 13.55 12.57 -8.57
N PRO A 317 12.30 12.63 -8.07
CA PRO A 317 11.27 13.53 -8.59
C PRO A 317 11.59 15.02 -8.52
N ALA A 318 12.66 15.44 -7.83
CA ALA A 318 13.17 16.80 -7.97
C ALA A 318 13.44 17.17 -9.44
N MET A 319 13.81 16.19 -10.27
CA MET A 319 14.04 16.37 -11.71
C MET A 319 12.76 16.70 -12.47
N LEU A 320 11.60 16.14 -12.09
CA LEU A 320 10.31 16.49 -12.70
C LEU A 320 10.03 17.99 -12.54
N ILE A 321 10.14 18.51 -11.31
CA ILE A 321 9.92 19.93 -11.02
C ILE A 321 10.92 20.80 -11.78
N ARG A 322 12.22 20.47 -11.70
CA ARG A 322 13.27 21.23 -12.39
C ARG A 322 13.02 21.30 -13.88
N ASN A 323 12.80 20.17 -14.53
CA ASN A 323 12.61 20.10 -15.97
C ASN A 323 11.34 20.81 -16.42
N ALA A 324 10.26 20.74 -15.65
CA ALA A 324 9.05 21.51 -15.92
C ALA A 324 9.27 23.03 -15.92
N TYR A 325 10.30 23.53 -15.24
CA TYR A 325 10.68 24.94 -15.23
C TYR A 325 12.01 25.24 -15.95
N GLY A 326 12.46 24.36 -16.85
CA GLY A 326 13.65 24.61 -17.67
C GLY A 326 15.00 24.36 -16.98
N GLY A 327 15.02 23.62 -15.86
CA GLY A 327 16.22 23.10 -15.22
C GLY A 327 16.45 23.59 -13.78
N ASN A 328 17.70 23.51 -13.34
CA ASN A 328 18.12 23.96 -12.00
C ASN A 328 17.84 25.45 -11.80
N GLY A 329 17.39 25.83 -10.60
CA GLY A 329 16.98 27.21 -10.30
C GLY A 329 15.61 27.61 -10.86
N LEU A 330 14.97 26.72 -11.64
CA LEU A 330 13.63 26.90 -12.21
C LEU A 330 13.56 28.23 -13.01
N PRO A 331 14.35 28.43 -14.07
CA PRO A 331 14.43 29.71 -14.79
C PRO A 331 13.13 30.10 -15.51
N ALA A 332 12.35 29.14 -16.00
CA ALA A 332 11.11 29.42 -16.73
C ALA A 332 10.03 29.99 -15.81
N ALA A 333 9.28 30.99 -16.27
CA ALA A 333 8.20 31.61 -15.49
C ALA A 333 6.96 30.71 -15.38
N THR A 334 6.73 29.87 -16.39
CA THR A 334 5.54 29.01 -16.50
C THR A 334 5.93 27.53 -16.49
N TYR A 335 5.04 26.70 -15.98
CA TYR A 335 5.22 25.25 -15.95
C TYR A 335 5.05 24.64 -17.36
N LEU A 336 5.96 23.74 -17.74
CA LEU A 336 5.87 22.95 -18.96
C LEU A 336 5.13 21.63 -18.71
N ASP A 337 3.93 21.51 -19.29
CA ASP A 337 3.03 20.37 -19.07
C ASP A 337 3.45 19.08 -19.80
N SER A 338 4.56 19.10 -20.55
CA SER A 338 4.95 18.02 -21.47
C SER A 338 6.17 17.20 -21.01
N TYR A 339 6.49 17.20 -19.71
CA TYR A 339 7.65 16.46 -19.19
C TYR A 339 7.65 14.99 -19.62
N LEU A 340 8.81 14.52 -20.07
CA LEU A 340 9.08 13.13 -20.43
C LEU A 340 10.50 12.78 -19.95
N PRO A 341 10.67 11.74 -19.11
CA PRO A 341 11.99 11.30 -18.71
C PRO A 341 12.79 10.78 -19.91
N GLN A 342 14.10 10.99 -19.87
CA GLN A 342 14.99 10.68 -21.00
C GLN A 342 15.00 9.19 -21.35
N THR A 343 14.94 8.31 -20.36
CA THR A 343 14.94 6.84 -20.53
C THR A 343 13.71 6.38 -21.30
N TRP A 344 12.54 6.94 -21.00
CA TRP A 344 11.29 6.71 -21.72
C TRP A 344 11.35 7.22 -23.17
N SER A 345 11.92 8.41 -23.37
CA SER A 345 12.14 8.96 -24.72
C SER A 345 13.07 8.06 -25.55
N ASN A 346 14.21 7.67 -24.98
CA ASN A 346 15.20 6.81 -25.63
C ASN A 346 14.64 5.42 -25.99
N ALA A 347 13.73 4.89 -25.17
CA ALA A 347 13.06 3.63 -25.43
C ALA A 347 11.93 3.74 -26.49
N GLY A 348 11.63 4.94 -26.99
CA GLY A 348 10.51 5.17 -27.90
C GLY A 348 9.13 5.10 -27.23
N GLN A 349 9.07 5.12 -25.90
CA GLN A 349 7.85 4.90 -25.10
C GLN A 349 7.22 6.19 -24.60
N GLY A 350 7.47 7.32 -25.28
CA GLY A 350 6.95 8.62 -24.89
C GLY A 350 5.42 8.73 -24.93
N ALA A 351 4.76 7.98 -25.82
CA ALA A 351 3.30 7.92 -25.90
C ALA A 351 2.70 7.18 -24.69
N LEU A 352 3.24 6.01 -24.34
CA LEU A 352 2.84 5.25 -23.16
C LEU A 352 3.02 6.09 -21.89
N TYR A 353 4.16 6.77 -21.76
CA TYR A 353 4.41 7.62 -20.59
C TYR A 353 3.40 8.76 -20.48
N ARG A 354 3.25 9.58 -21.53
CA ARG A 354 2.41 10.78 -21.47
C ARG A 354 0.93 10.47 -21.35
N ASN A 355 0.47 9.41 -22.00
CA ASN A 355 -0.94 9.11 -22.10
C ASN A 355 -1.43 8.18 -20.99
N VAL A 356 -0.57 7.31 -20.44
CA VAL A 356 -0.95 6.36 -19.37
C VAL A 356 -0.24 6.70 -18.06
N VAL A 357 1.09 6.63 -18.03
CA VAL A 357 1.84 6.68 -16.76
C VAL A 357 1.69 8.04 -16.08
N ALA A 358 1.85 9.13 -16.82
CA ALA A 358 1.71 10.49 -16.31
C ALA A 358 0.26 10.84 -15.92
N GLN A 359 -0.74 10.23 -16.57
CA GLN A 359 -2.15 10.47 -16.27
C GLN A 359 -2.63 9.67 -15.05
N SER A 360 -2.18 8.42 -14.96
CA SER A 360 -2.86 7.42 -14.13
C SER A 360 -1.98 6.72 -13.07
N CYS A 361 -0.66 6.85 -13.13
CA CYS A 361 0.24 6.10 -12.25
C CYS A 361 1.22 6.99 -11.48
N ARG A 362 1.93 7.88 -12.19
CA ARG A 362 3.14 8.55 -11.71
C ARG A 362 2.95 9.36 -10.44
N ALA A 363 1.84 10.10 -10.31
CA ALA A 363 1.62 11.06 -9.22
C ALA A 363 1.89 10.46 -7.83
N CYS A 364 1.36 9.26 -7.56
CA CYS A 364 1.58 8.54 -6.31
C CYS A 364 2.87 7.71 -6.34
N HIS A 365 3.17 7.09 -7.48
CA HIS A 365 4.29 6.16 -7.63
C HIS A 365 5.66 6.84 -7.51
N MET A 366 5.83 8.05 -8.06
CA MET A 366 7.10 8.79 -8.02
C MET A 366 7.60 9.05 -6.59
N LEU A 367 6.66 9.15 -5.65
CA LEU A 367 6.94 9.39 -4.23
C LEU A 367 7.15 8.10 -3.45
N ARG A 368 7.19 6.93 -4.08
CA ARG A 368 7.41 5.64 -3.41
C ARG A 368 8.84 5.16 -3.58
N GLY A 369 9.17 4.12 -2.82
CA GLY A 369 10.48 3.46 -2.88
C GLY A 369 11.51 3.98 -1.88
N SER A 370 12.71 3.43 -2.04
CA SER A 370 13.93 3.70 -1.27
C SER A 370 15.13 3.55 -2.20
N LYS A 371 16.37 3.86 -1.78
CA LYS A 371 17.54 3.71 -2.68
C LYS A 371 17.70 2.30 -3.26
N VAL A 372 17.32 1.29 -2.49
CA VAL A 372 17.51 -0.13 -2.82
C VAL A 372 16.31 -0.75 -3.54
N SER A 373 15.25 0.04 -3.73
CA SER A 373 14.04 -0.34 -4.46
C SER A 373 13.31 0.93 -4.88
N ASP A 374 13.81 1.55 -5.95
CA ASP A 374 13.27 2.79 -6.51
C ASP A 374 12.55 2.57 -7.85
N GLU A 375 12.50 1.34 -8.36
CA GLU A 375 11.91 1.03 -9.66
C GLU A 375 10.40 1.33 -9.73
N ILE A 376 9.75 1.43 -8.56
CA ILE A 376 8.34 1.80 -8.40
C ILE A 376 8.07 3.28 -8.67
N ASP A 377 9.11 4.12 -8.79
CA ASP A 377 8.98 5.56 -9.06
C ASP A 377 8.56 5.87 -10.51
N PHE A 378 8.73 4.89 -11.40
CA PHE A 378 8.44 4.94 -12.84
C PHE A 378 9.16 6.06 -13.61
N ASP A 379 10.23 6.62 -13.06
CA ASP A 379 11.08 7.60 -13.76
C ASP A 379 11.99 6.90 -14.79
N ASP A 380 12.29 5.61 -14.58
CA ASP A 380 13.02 4.77 -15.51
C ASP A 380 12.14 3.73 -16.23
N PHE A 381 12.20 3.71 -17.56
CA PHE A 381 11.44 2.75 -18.37
C PHE A 381 11.86 1.30 -18.12
N LYS A 382 13.16 1.03 -17.93
CA LYS A 382 13.63 -0.33 -17.66
C LYS A 382 13.10 -0.82 -16.31
N GLY A 383 13.10 0.04 -15.28
CA GLY A 383 12.40 -0.21 -14.02
C GLY A 383 10.91 -0.53 -14.24
N PHE A 384 10.20 0.27 -15.04
CA PHE A 384 8.78 0.03 -15.34
C PHE A 384 8.50 -1.33 -16.00
N VAL A 385 9.37 -1.81 -16.91
CA VAL A 385 9.28 -3.14 -17.54
C VAL A 385 9.29 -4.27 -16.49
N THR A 386 10.01 -4.11 -15.38
CA THR A 386 10.03 -5.14 -14.31
C THR A 386 8.69 -5.35 -13.62
N TYR A 387 7.76 -4.39 -13.75
CA TYR A 387 6.43 -4.45 -13.13
C TYR A 387 5.34 -5.03 -14.04
N GLN A 388 5.63 -5.50 -15.26
CA GLN A 388 4.60 -5.97 -16.21
C GLN A 388 3.60 -6.96 -15.59
N GLN A 389 4.10 -7.97 -14.85
CA GLN A 389 3.24 -8.96 -14.20
C GLN A 389 2.35 -8.34 -13.11
N LEU A 390 2.90 -7.45 -12.28
CA LEU A 390 2.12 -6.76 -11.24
C LEU A 390 1.12 -5.77 -11.80
N ILE A 391 1.49 -5.05 -12.86
CA ILE A 391 0.59 -4.14 -13.55
C ILE A 391 -0.61 -4.92 -14.11
N LYS A 392 -0.37 -6.08 -14.77
CA LYS A 392 -1.45 -6.98 -15.17
C LYS A 392 -2.31 -7.36 -13.97
N HIS A 393 -1.68 -7.84 -12.90
CA HIS A 393 -2.39 -8.32 -11.72
C HIS A 393 -3.26 -7.24 -11.05
N ASP A 394 -2.70 -6.08 -10.73
CA ASP A 394 -3.38 -5.06 -9.93
C ASP A 394 -4.30 -4.15 -10.78
N VAL A 395 -3.94 -3.89 -12.03
CA VAL A 395 -4.74 -3.04 -12.94
C VAL A 395 -5.76 -3.89 -13.70
N ILE A 396 -5.30 -4.85 -14.50
CA ILE A 396 -6.13 -5.60 -15.46
C ILE A 396 -6.98 -6.68 -14.77
N ASP A 397 -6.39 -7.44 -13.86
CA ASP A 397 -7.05 -8.59 -13.24
C ASP A 397 -7.96 -8.14 -12.10
N ARG A 398 -7.43 -7.31 -11.18
CA ARG A 398 -8.13 -6.95 -9.94
C ARG A 398 -8.91 -5.64 -10.02
N GLY A 399 -8.45 -4.67 -10.79
CA GLY A 399 -9.00 -3.32 -10.79
C GLY A 399 -8.78 -2.59 -9.46
N THR A 400 -7.71 -2.93 -8.74
CA THR A 400 -7.30 -2.25 -7.50
C THR A 400 -6.42 -1.02 -7.77
N MET A 401 -5.96 -0.86 -9.02
CA MET A 401 -5.21 0.28 -9.52
C MET A 401 -5.87 0.82 -10.79
N PRO A 402 -5.79 2.14 -11.05
CA PRO A 402 -5.30 3.20 -10.17
C PRO A 402 -6.09 3.36 -8.85
N LEU A 403 -5.40 3.73 -7.75
CA LEU A 403 -5.97 3.79 -6.39
C LEU A 403 -6.87 5.00 -6.11
N ALA A 404 -7.07 5.88 -7.08
CA ALA A 404 -7.98 7.03 -7.01
C ALA A 404 -9.14 6.82 -7.99
N ARG A 405 -10.37 7.05 -7.53
CA ARG A 405 -11.57 6.69 -8.30
C ARG A 405 -11.69 7.43 -9.64
N ILE A 406 -11.46 8.74 -9.66
CA ILE A 406 -11.59 9.53 -10.90
C ILE A 406 -10.56 9.06 -11.92
N VAL A 407 -9.32 8.88 -11.48
CA VAL A 407 -8.25 8.30 -12.32
C VAL A 407 -8.64 6.92 -12.85
N TYR A 408 -9.15 6.04 -11.98
CA TYR A 408 -9.59 4.70 -12.37
C TYR A 408 -10.68 4.74 -13.44
N ASP A 409 -11.72 5.56 -13.24
CA ASP A 409 -12.82 5.68 -14.19
C ASP A 409 -12.38 6.29 -15.52
N ASN A 410 -11.49 7.28 -15.49
CA ASN A 410 -10.93 7.90 -16.69
C ASN A 410 -10.05 6.91 -17.47
N PHE A 411 -9.18 6.18 -16.79
CA PHE A 411 -8.34 5.14 -17.38
C PHE A 411 -9.19 4.13 -18.15
N TRP A 412 -10.22 3.54 -17.52
CA TRP A 412 -11.03 2.50 -18.17
C TRP A 412 -11.99 3.00 -19.25
N LYS A 413 -12.29 4.30 -19.30
CA LYS A 413 -13.14 4.92 -20.33
C LYS A 413 -12.36 5.52 -21.50
N SER A 414 -11.03 5.56 -21.42
CA SER A 414 -10.15 6.19 -22.42
C SER A 414 -9.46 5.14 -23.31
N GLY A 415 -8.52 5.59 -24.15
CA GLY A 415 -7.63 4.73 -24.93
C GLY A 415 -6.41 4.23 -24.14
N GLU A 416 -6.28 4.58 -22.86
CA GLU A 416 -5.18 4.15 -22.00
C GLU A 416 -5.04 2.63 -21.84
N PRO A 417 -6.13 1.85 -21.67
CA PRO A 417 -6.03 0.40 -21.48
C PRO A 417 -5.42 -0.29 -22.71
N GLU A 418 -5.69 0.23 -23.91
CA GLU A 418 -5.14 -0.28 -25.17
C GLU A 418 -3.62 -0.05 -25.27
N LEU A 419 -3.17 1.14 -24.89
CA LEU A 419 -1.73 1.46 -24.84
C LEU A 419 -1.01 0.62 -23.79
N LEU A 420 -1.62 0.45 -22.61
CA LEU A 420 -1.05 -0.37 -21.54
C LEU A 420 -1.00 -1.84 -21.94
N ALA A 421 -2.06 -2.38 -22.55
CA ALA A 421 -2.11 -3.76 -23.00
C ALA A 421 -1.01 -4.06 -24.02
N SER A 422 -0.81 -3.17 -24.99
CA SER A 422 0.26 -3.29 -25.99
C SER A 422 1.65 -3.36 -25.35
N PHE A 423 1.88 -2.61 -24.27
CA PHE A 423 3.10 -2.71 -23.47
C PHE A 423 3.19 -4.02 -22.70
N LEU A 424 2.10 -4.46 -22.06
CA LEU A 424 2.08 -5.72 -21.30
C LEU A 424 2.33 -6.93 -22.18
N GLU A 425 1.93 -6.90 -23.45
CA GLU A 425 2.16 -7.95 -24.44
C GLU A 425 3.59 -7.94 -25.01
N SER A 426 4.39 -6.91 -24.72
CA SER A 426 5.74 -6.77 -25.25
C SER A 426 6.79 -7.56 -24.44
N PRO A 427 7.83 -8.12 -25.10
CA PRO A 427 8.96 -8.74 -24.41
C PRO A 427 9.69 -7.76 -23.45
N PRO A 428 10.40 -8.24 -22.42
CA PRO A 428 10.73 -9.64 -22.15
C PRO A 428 9.66 -10.42 -21.36
N ASN A 429 8.76 -9.74 -20.63
CA ASN A 429 7.79 -10.40 -19.75
C ASN A 429 6.37 -10.30 -20.32
N ALA A 430 6.20 -10.71 -21.58
CA ALA A 430 4.93 -10.63 -22.29
C ALA A 430 3.80 -11.32 -21.52
N GLN A 431 2.69 -10.62 -21.37
CA GLN A 431 1.50 -11.03 -20.64
C GLN A 431 0.32 -11.25 -21.60
N VAL A 432 -0.57 -12.17 -21.26
CA VAL A 432 -1.85 -12.34 -21.96
C VAL A 432 -2.90 -11.41 -21.31
N VAL A 433 -3.27 -10.35 -22.01
CA VAL A 433 -4.16 -9.29 -21.49
C VAL A 433 -5.30 -8.93 -22.44
N ARG A 434 -5.48 -9.69 -23.52
CA ARG A 434 -6.61 -9.58 -24.45
C ARG A 434 -7.40 -10.88 -24.50
N ASP A 435 -8.67 -10.78 -24.82
CA ASP A 435 -9.50 -11.94 -25.14
C ASP A 435 -9.32 -12.41 -26.60
N ALA A 436 -10.05 -13.46 -26.98
CA ALA A 436 -9.98 -14.03 -28.32
C ALA A 436 -10.49 -13.08 -29.44
N SER A 437 -11.24 -12.03 -29.09
CA SER A 437 -11.69 -10.99 -30.02
C SER A 437 -10.68 -9.84 -30.16
N GLY A 438 -9.62 -9.83 -29.36
CA GLY A 438 -8.60 -8.78 -29.32
C GLY A 438 -8.93 -7.64 -28.35
N ALA A 439 -10.05 -7.70 -27.62
CA ALA A 439 -10.43 -6.70 -26.64
C ALA A 439 -9.57 -6.83 -25.37
N VAL A 440 -9.15 -5.70 -24.79
CA VAL A 440 -8.42 -5.70 -23.51
C VAL A 440 -9.28 -6.29 -22.41
N LEU A 441 -8.73 -7.24 -21.66
CA LEU A 441 -9.37 -7.82 -20.50
C LEU A 441 -9.62 -6.73 -19.45
N GLN A 442 -10.78 -6.78 -18.80
CA GLN A 442 -11.16 -5.79 -17.78
C GLN A 442 -11.39 -6.46 -16.43
N PRO A 443 -11.23 -5.71 -15.32
CA PRO A 443 -11.70 -6.11 -14.00
C PRO A 443 -13.19 -6.44 -14.02
N GLY A 444 -13.61 -7.38 -13.17
CA GLY A 444 -15.00 -7.85 -13.10
C GLY A 444 -15.24 -9.22 -13.72
N ARG A 445 -14.30 -9.74 -14.51
CA ARG A 445 -14.32 -11.08 -15.08
C ARG A 445 -13.88 -12.16 -14.06
N PRO A 446 -14.41 -13.38 -14.13
CA PRO A 446 -14.02 -14.45 -13.22
C PRO A 446 -12.54 -14.81 -13.39
N ILE A 447 -11.80 -14.81 -12.29
CA ILE A 447 -10.39 -15.19 -12.23
C ILE A 447 -10.25 -16.27 -11.17
N ALA A 448 -9.86 -17.47 -11.61
CA ALA A 448 -9.56 -18.58 -10.73
C ALA A 448 -8.18 -18.38 -10.12
N ASP A 449 -8.11 -18.46 -8.80
CA ASP A 449 -6.88 -18.56 -8.04
C ASP A 449 -7.06 -19.63 -6.96
N PRO A 450 -6.39 -20.79 -7.10
CA PRO A 450 -6.45 -21.89 -6.14
C PRO A 450 -5.46 -21.74 -4.98
N GLY A 451 -4.76 -20.60 -4.89
CA GLY A 451 -3.69 -20.33 -3.93
C GLY A 451 -2.33 -20.91 -4.36
N PRO A 452 -1.30 -20.75 -3.52
CA PRO A 452 0.06 -21.23 -3.81
C PRO A 452 0.13 -22.75 -3.89
N ASP A 453 0.93 -23.23 -4.86
CA ASP A 453 1.49 -24.58 -4.88
C ASP A 453 2.12 -24.90 -3.52
N ARG A 454 1.93 -26.12 -2.98
CA ARG A 454 2.47 -26.47 -1.66
C ARG A 454 2.62 -27.97 -1.44
N ALA A 455 3.39 -28.32 -0.43
CA ALA A 455 3.58 -29.70 -0.01
C ALA A 455 2.79 -30.00 1.29
N VAL A 456 2.13 -31.16 1.33
CA VAL A 456 1.21 -31.59 2.39
C VAL A 456 1.47 -33.05 2.79
N ASN A 457 0.94 -33.47 3.95
CA ASN A 457 0.99 -34.85 4.41
C ASN A 457 -0.06 -35.73 3.69
N SER A 458 0.06 -37.06 3.80
CA SER A 458 -0.84 -38.05 3.18
C SER A 458 -2.30 -38.07 3.67
N GLY A 459 -2.76 -37.03 4.35
CA GLY A 459 -4.12 -36.90 4.89
C GLY A 459 -5.01 -35.91 4.12
N PRO A 460 -6.30 -35.82 4.51
CA PRO A 460 -7.24 -34.85 3.95
C PRO A 460 -6.71 -33.42 4.10
N THR A 461 -6.68 -32.69 2.99
CA THR A 461 -6.17 -31.32 2.91
C THR A 461 -7.29 -30.40 2.43
N ARG A 462 -7.57 -29.36 3.21
CA ARG A 462 -8.49 -28.30 2.80
C ARG A 462 -7.83 -27.42 1.73
N LEU A 463 -8.51 -27.24 0.59
CA LEU A 463 -8.11 -26.27 -0.42
C LEU A 463 -8.88 -24.95 -0.19
N SER A 464 -8.42 -23.88 -0.85
CA SER A 464 -9.03 -22.56 -0.77
C SER A 464 -9.04 -21.93 -2.15
N ALA A 465 -10.20 -21.45 -2.57
CA ALA A 465 -10.38 -20.54 -3.70
C ALA A 465 -10.59 -19.09 -3.24
N ALA A 466 -10.25 -18.76 -1.98
CA ALA A 466 -10.48 -17.42 -1.40
C ALA A 466 -9.74 -16.30 -2.17
N ASP A 467 -8.66 -16.65 -2.87
CA ASP A 467 -7.89 -15.72 -3.69
C ASP A 467 -8.54 -15.48 -5.07
N SER A 468 -9.52 -16.30 -5.46
CA SER A 468 -10.27 -16.11 -6.69
C SER A 468 -11.04 -14.78 -6.66
N ARG A 469 -11.24 -14.18 -7.84
CA ARG A 469 -11.90 -12.88 -7.99
C ARG A 469 -13.10 -12.99 -8.90
N PHE A 470 -14.12 -12.21 -8.57
CA PHE A 470 -15.34 -12.09 -9.36
C PHE A 470 -15.94 -13.47 -9.70
N ALA A 471 -16.06 -14.35 -8.70
CA ALA A 471 -16.48 -15.73 -8.86
C ALA A 471 -17.76 -15.99 -8.08
N ASP A 472 -18.78 -16.54 -8.75
CA ASP A 472 -20.05 -16.96 -8.14
C ASP A 472 -20.08 -18.48 -7.94
N THR A 473 -19.36 -19.23 -8.78
CA THR A 473 -19.32 -20.70 -8.78
C THR A 473 -17.91 -21.22 -8.97
N PHE A 474 -17.63 -22.39 -8.40
CA PHE A 474 -16.31 -23.02 -8.38
C PHE A 474 -16.42 -24.44 -8.95
N ARG A 475 -15.36 -24.89 -9.62
CA ARG A 475 -15.23 -26.26 -10.11
C ARG A 475 -13.80 -26.73 -9.98
N TRP A 476 -13.58 -27.64 -9.03
CA TRP A 476 -12.30 -28.29 -8.80
C TRP A 476 -12.23 -29.65 -9.50
N THR A 477 -11.10 -29.94 -10.11
CA THR A 477 -10.83 -31.23 -10.77
C THR A 477 -9.39 -31.68 -10.52
N ILE A 478 -9.17 -32.97 -10.32
CA ILE A 478 -7.83 -33.57 -10.34
C ILE A 478 -7.51 -33.88 -11.80
N VAL A 479 -6.45 -33.26 -12.33
CA VAL A 479 -6.03 -33.41 -13.74
C VAL A 479 -4.74 -34.20 -13.91
N GLY A 480 -4.05 -34.51 -12.80
CA GLY A 480 -2.90 -35.41 -12.79
C GLY A 480 -2.49 -35.84 -11.38
N GLY A 481 -1.75 -36.95 -11.30
CA GLY A 481 -1.20 -37.49 -10.05
C GLY A 481 -1.49 -38.98 -9.85
N PRO A 482 -1.06 -39.55 -8.70
CA PRO A 482 -1.35 -40.94 -8.34
C PRO A 482 -2.86 -41.26 -8.34
N ALA A 483 -3.18 -42.52 -8.63
CA ALA A 483 -4.57 -42.99 -8.65
C ALA A 483 -5.22 -42.96 -7.26
N GLY A 484 -6.55 -42.81 -7.22
CA GLY A 484 -7.33 -42.85 -5.98
C GLY A 484 -7.46 -41.51 -5.24
N GLY A 485 -6.93 -40.41 -5.79
CA GLY A 485 -7.20 -39.07 -5.26
C GLY A 485 -8.66 -38.66 -5.44
N VAL A 486 -9.26 -38.05 -4.40
CA VAL A 486 -10.68 -37.64 -4.39
C VAL A 486 -10.81 -36.18 -3.93
N LEU A 487 -11.77 -35.47 -4.52
CA LEU A 487 -12.23 -34.16 -4.05
C LEU A 487 -13.65 -34.30 -3.50
N SER A 488 -13.82 -33.99 -2.22
CA SER A 488 -15.15 -33.78 -1.63
C SER A 488 -15.52 -32.30 -1.68
N ASP A 489 -16.80 -32.02 -1.90
CA ASP A 489 -17.34 -30.66 -2.10
C ASP A 489 -16.62 -29.88 -3.21
N ALA A 490 -16.32 -30.54 -4.34
CA ALA A 490 -15.53 -29.99 -5.45
C ALA A 490 -16.10 -28.73 -6.13
N ASN A 491 -17.33 -28.31 -5.79
CA ASN A 491 -17.93 -27.06 -6.27
C ASN A 491 -17.94 -25.93 -5.21
N SER A 492 -17.31 -26.17 -4.05
CA SER A 492 -17.17 -25.22 -2.95
C SER A 492 -15.94 -24.32 -3.15
N PRO A 493 -15.93 -23.09 -2.58
CA PRO A 493 -14.69 -22.32 -2.43
C PRO A 493 -13.66 -22.99 -1.52
N SER A 494 -14.04 -24.00 -0.72
CA SER A 494 -13.10 -24.74 0.15
C SER A 494 -13.37 -26.25 0.13
N PRO A 495 -13.02 -26.95 -0.96
CA PRO A 495 -13.16 -28.41 -1.04
C PRO A 495 -12.10 -29.10 -0.16
N ILE A 496 -12.29 -30.40 0.08
CA ILE A 496 -11.28 -31.23 0.74
C ILE A 496 -10.72 -32.21 -0.28
N PHE A 497 -9.40 -32.14 -0.46
CA PHE A 497 -8.61 -33.07 -1.25
C PHE A 497 -8.10 -34.21 -0.36
N THR A 498 -8.38 -35.45 -0.74
CA THR A 498 -7.85 -36.65 -0.10
C THR A 498 -6.97 -37.38 -1.11
N PRO A 499 -5.66 -37.50 -0.87
CA PRO A 499 -4.75 -38.18 -1.80
C PRO A 499 -4.94 -39.69 -1.76
N GLY A 500 -4.76 -40.36 -2.92
CA GLY A 500 -4.78 -41.82 -3.03
C GLY A 500 -3.43 -42.50 -2.74
N GLY A 501 -2.37 -41.72 -2.59
CA GLY A 501 -1.00 -42.15 -2.38
C GLY A 501 -0.04 -40.95 -2.36
N THR A 502 1.23 -41.18 -2.01
CA THR A 502 2.27 -40.16 -2.06
C THR A 502 2.66 -39.82 -3.50
N GLY A 503 3.07 -38.58 -3.73
CA GLY A 503 3.46 -38.09 -5.06
C GLY A 503 2.89 -36.72 -5.40
N LEU A 504 3.19 -36.24 -6.60
CA LEU A 504 2.75 -34.94 -7.10
C LEU A 504 1.36 -35.06 -7.73
N TYR A 505 0.42 -34.26 -7.23
CA TYR A 505 -0.90 -34.07 -7.82
C TYR A 505 -0.99 -32.71 -8.49
N VAL A 506 -1.70 -32.67 -9.63
CA VAL A 506 -2.08 -31.43 -10.30
C VAL A 506 -3.59 -31.32 -10.21
N LEU A 507 -4.04 -30.33 -9.45
CA LEU A 507 -5.43 -29.95 -9.32
C LEU A 507 -5.69 -28.73 -10.19
N GLN A 508 -6.94 -28.54 -10.57
CA GLN A 508 -7.35 -27.45 -11.43
C GLN A 508 -8.62 -26.83 -10.88
N LEU A 509 -8.64 -25.50 -10.82
CA LEU A 509 -9.80 -24.68 -10.50
C LEU A 509 -10.26 -23.92 -11.74
N VAL A 510 -11.56 -23.97 -11.99
CA VAL A 510 -12.25 -23.08 -12.91
C VAL A 510 -13.36 -22.38 -12.12
N VAL A 511 -13.48 -21.06 -12.27
CA VAL A 511 -14.55 -20.28 -11.64
C VAL A 511 -15.40 -19.57 -12.67
N SER A 512 -16.65 -19.28 -12.36
CA SER A 512 -17.56 -18.59 -13.28
C SER A 512 -18.34 -17.49 -12.58
N ARG A 513 -18.75 -16.49 -13.38
CA ARG A 513 -19.62 -15.38 -13.00
C ARG A 513 -20.70 -15.20 -14.04
N GLY A 514 -21.95 -15.42 -13.67
CA GLY A 514 -23.03 -15.58 -14.65
C GLY A 514 -22.64 -16.60 -15.74
N THR A 515 -22.60 -16.17 -17.00
CA THR A 515 -22.22 -17.01 -18.15
C THR A 515 -20.73 -16.98 -18.49
N ALA A 516 -19.94 -16.10 -17.85
CA ALA A 516 -18.51 -16.01 -18.09
C ALA A 516 -17.76 -17.05 -17.25
N THR A 517 -16.70 -17.63 -17.82
CA THR A 517 -15.85 -18.65 -17.16
C THR A 517 -14.39 -18.24 -17.25
N SER A 518 -13.62 -18.50 -16.19
CA SER A 518 -12.19 -18.22 -16.14
C SER A 518 -11.39 -19.18 -17.01
N ALA A 519 -10.16 -18.79 -17.38
CA ALA A 519 -9.16 -19.77 -17.75
C ALA A 519 -8.92 -20.75 -16.57
N PRO A 520 -8.54 -22.01 -16.83
CA PRO A 520 -8.22 -22.94 -15.75
C PRO A 520 -6.92 -22.53 -15.04
N ALA A 521 -6.98 -22.46 -13.71
CA ALA A 521 -5.82 -22.25 -12.86
C ALA A 521 -5.38 -23.58 -12.22
N GLN A 522 -4.09 -23.87 -12.25
CA GLN A 522 -3.54 -25.12 -11.71
C GLN A 522 -2.97 -24.91 -10.31
N LEU A 523 -3.09 -25.95 -9.49
CA LEU A 523 -2.50 -26.06 -8.16
C LEU A 523 -1.73 -27.38 -8.08
N ARG A 524 -0.44 -27.30 -7.81
CA ARG A 524 0.42 -28.47 -7.59
C ARG A 524 0.51 -28.76 -6.10
N ILE A 525 0.13 -29.98 -5.74
CA ILE A 525 0.21 -30.48 -4.37
C ILE A 525 1.15 -31.67 -4.31
N SER A 526 2.25 -31.51 -3.59
CA SER A 526 3.19 -32.60 -3.33
C SER A 526 2.81 -33.31 -2.05
N VAL A 527 2.39 -34.57 -2.15
CA VAL A 527 1.93 -35.38 -1.01
C VAL A 527 3.07 -36.24 -0.52
N ASN A 528 3.55 -35.93 0.68
CA ASN A 528 4.68 -36.62 1.30
C ASN A 528 4.25 -37.78 2.19
N GLY A 529 5.18 -38.71 2.43
CA GLY A 529 5.02 -39.78 3.43
C GLY A 529 5.22 -39.28 4.87
N SER A 530 5.08 -40.17 5.84
CA SER A 530 5.34 -39.87 7.27
C SER A 530 6.80 -39.45 7.51
N GLY A 531 7.02 -38.35 8.25
CA GLY A 531 8.36 -37.82 8.57
C GLY A 531 8.58 -36.34 8.23
N VAL A 532 7.56 -35.68 7.68
CA VAL A 532 7.55 -34.26 7.33
C VAL A 532 6.82 -33.45 8.42
N THR A 533 7.33 -32.26 8.75
CA THR A 533 6.73 -31.39 9.77
C THR A 533 5.29 -31.06 9.40
N ASP A 534 4.35 -31.36 10.28
CA ASP A 534 2.95 -30.96 10.11
C ASP A 534 2.89 -29.42 10.04
N PRO A 535 2.33 -28.83 8.97
CA PRO A 535 2.15 -27.39 8.86
C PRO A 535 1.57 -26.75 10.13
N SER A 536 0.68 -27.43 10.85
CA SER A 536 0.06 -26.90 12.09
C SER A 536 1.07 -26.69 13.23
N GLN A 537 2.27 -27.27 13.13
CA GLN A 537 3.36 -27.17 14.11
C GLN A 537 4.34 -26.05 13.77
N LEU A 538 4.27 -25.47 12.57
CA LEU A 538 5.16 -24.38 12.18
C LEU A 538 4.92 -23.14 13.03
N ARG A 539 6.00 -22.53 13.52
CA ARG A 539 6.01 -21.30 14.32
C ARG A 539 7.00 -20.29 13.74
N LEU A 540 6.98 -19.07 14.29
CA LEU A 540 7.93 -18.03 13.90
C LEU A 540 9.40 -18.52 14.02
N ALA A 541 9.72 -19.36 15.01
CA ALA A 541 11.07 -19.91 15.18
C ALA A 541 11.57 -20.67 13.94
N ASP A 542 10.72 -21.45 13.28
CA ASP A 542 11.07 -22.19 12.05
C ASP A 542 11.35 -21.22 10.90
N ILE A 543 10.57 -20.14 10.82
CA ILE A 543 10.74 -19.09 9.81
C ILE A 543 12.00 -18.29 10.06
N LEU A 544 12.31 -17.98 11.32
CA LEU A 544 13.56 -17.32 11.68
C LEU A 544 14.78 -18.17 11.35
N ALA A 545 14.71 -19.51 11.45
CA ALA A 545 15.79 -20.37 11.00
C ALA A 545 16.11 -20.22 9.50
N VAL A 546 15.09 -19.94 8.67
CA VAL A 546 15.27 -19.62 7.25
C VAL A 546 15.78 -18.19 7.05
N LEU A 547 15.14 -17.20 7.69
CA LEU A 547 15.45 -15.78 7.48
C LEU A 547 16.79 -15.36 8.09
N GLN A 548 17.19 -15.97 9.20
CA GLN A 548 18.43 -15.69 9.95
C GLN A 548 19.55 -16.71 9.68
N GLY A 549 19.28 -17.76 8.89
CA GLY A 549 20.27 -18.79 8.59
C GLY A 549 21.35 -18.30 7.62
N THR A 550 22.61 -18.32 8.04
CA THR A 550 23.76 -17.87 7.23
C THR A 550 24.05 -18.80 6.04
N GLN A 551 23.64 -20.06 6.11
CA GLN A 551 23.77 -21.03 5.02
C GLN A 551 22.55 -21.04 4.09
N THR A 552 21.36 -20.76 4.62
CA THR A 552 20.09 -20.78 3.88
C THR A 552 19.81 -19.45 3.20
N ASN A 553 20.23 -18.33 3.79
CA ASN A 553 19.91 -16.99 3.28
C ASN A 553 21.04 -15.94 3.44
N PRO A 554 22.27 -16.24 2.97
CA PRO A 554 23.42 -15.33 3.14
C PRO A 554 23.21 -13.96 2.46
N ARG A 555 22.51 -13.93 1.32
CA ARG A 555 22.28 -12.68 0.58
C ARG A 555 21.28 -11.77 1.31
N CYS A 556 20.13 -12.27 1.78
CA CYS A 556 19.22 -11.40 2.54
C CYS A 556 19.89 -10.93 3.82
N LEU A 557 20.61 -11.79 4.56
CA LEU A 557 21.27 -11.37 5.81
C LEU A 557 22.34 -10.29 5.63
N SER A 558 23.01 -10.25 4.47
CA SER A 558 23.95 -9.16 4.17
C SER A 558 23.31 -7.76 4.20
N CYS A 559 22.00 -7.69 3.94
CA CYS A 559 21.20 -6.46 3.94
C CYS A 559 20.23 -6.37 5.13
N HIS A 560 19.80 -7.52 5.68
CA HIS A 560 18.76 -7.65 6.69
C HIS A 560 19.27 -8.06 8.10
N GLY A 561 20.58 -8.17 8.31
CA GLY A 561 21.21 -8.46 9.62
C GLY A 561 21.82 -7.24 10.31
N LEU A 562 22.36 -7.43 11.54
CA LEU A 562 23.07 -6.41 12.31
C LEU A 562 24.59 -6.64 12.34
N PRO A 563 25.42 -5.58 12.17
CA PRO A 563 25.15 -4.45 11.28
C PRO A 563 25.13 -4.94 9.81
N PRO A 564 24.34 -4.31 8.93
CA PRO A 564 24.34 -4.69 7.52
C PRO A 564 25.73 -4.44 6.91
N LEU A 565 26.30 -5.46 6.26
CA LEU A 565 27.66 -5.41 5.70
C LEU A 565 27.80 -4.35 4.59
N SER A 566 26.70 -3.98 3.96
CA SER A 566 26.62 -2.99 2.88
C SER A 566 26.46 -1.55 3.37
N GLY A 567 26.29 -1.32 4.68
CA GLY A 567 25.91 -0.01 5.22
C GLY A 567 24.50 0.45 4.83
N LEU A 568 23.69 -0.44 4.22
CA LEU A 568 22.29 -0.22 3.90
C LEU A 568 21.43 -0.65 5.09
N ILE A 569 20.63 0.25 5.63
CA ILE A 569 19.61 -0.08 6.62
C ILE A 569 18.34 -0.56 5.90
N PRO A 570 17.86 -1.78 6.13
CA PRO A 570 16.66 -2.31 5.49
C PRO A 570 15.39 -1.79 6.20
N PRO A 571 14.21 -1.89 5.56
CA PRO A 571 12.93 -1.66 6.23
C PRO A 571 12.57 -2.72 7.30
N LEU A 572 13.24 -3.86 7.27
CA LEU A 572 13.01 -4.99 8.15
C LEU A 572 14.36 -5.58 8.54
N ASN A 573 14.69 -5.56 9.82
CA ASN A 573 15.89 -6.18 10.33
C ASN A 573 15.52 -7.53 10.96
N TYR A 574 16.09 -8.63 10.46
CA TYR A 574 15.79 -9.97 10.97
C TYR A 574 16.40 -10.22 12.35
N GLN A 575 17.36 -9.41 12.80
CA GLN A 575 18.04 -9.57 14.08
C GLN A 575 17.57 -8.59 15.15
N ASP A 576 16.63 -7.69 14.83
CA ASP A 576 16.02 -6.80 15.81
C ASP A 576 14.96 -7.58 16.62
N PRO A 577 15.15 -7.82 17.93
CA PRO A 577 14.21 -8.61 18.71
C PRO A 577 12.91 -7.85 19.03
N VAL A 578 12.88 -6.52 18.87
CA VAL A 578 11.73 -5.70 19.26
C VAL A 578 10.74 -5.61 18.09
N GLY A 579 9.52 -6.11 18.30
CA GLY A 579 8.47 -6.02 17.28
C GLY A 579 8.71 -6.86 16.03
N LEU A 580 9.68 -7.78 16.04
CA LEU A 580 10.10 -8.58 14.87
C LEU A 580 8.95 -9.35 14.25
N TYR A 581 8.14 -10.01 15.08
CA TYR A 581 6.99 -10.77 14.63
C TYR A 581 5.98 -9.87 13.91
N GLN A 582 5.60 -8.73 14.48
CA GLN A 582 4.66 -7.80 13.85
C GLN A 582 5.23 -7.28 12.52
N ASN A 583 6.53 -6.96 12.50
CA ASN A 583 7.21 -6.50 11.30
C ASN A 583 7.24 -7.56 10.19
N ILE A 584 7.60 -8.81 10.49
CA ILE A 584 7.57 -9.92 9.52
C ILE A 584 6.14 -10.17 9.05
N ARG A 585 5.19 -10.29 9.99
CA ARG A 585 3.80 -10.60 9.69
C ARG A 585 3.14 -9.53 8.82
N SER A 586 3.53 -8.27 8.97
CA SER A 586 3.07 -7.16 8.10
C SER A 586 3.50 -7.28 6.64
N ARG A 587 4.41 -8.21 6.31
CA ARG A 587 4.88 -8.50 4.93
C ARG A 587 4.16 -9.68 4.28
N ILE A 588 3.13 -10.20 4.93
CA ILE A 588 2.32 -11.31 4.45
C ILE A 588 1.01 -10.73 3.93
N ASN A 589 0.55 -11.08 2.74
CA ASN A 589 -0.78 -10.74 2.28
C ASN A 589 -1.72 -11.95 2.46
N PHE A 590 -2.54 -11.94 3.51
CA PHE A 590 -3.45 -13.06 3.80
C PHE A 590 -4.63 -13.18 2.85
N THR A 591 -4.85 -12.17 2.00
CA THR A 591 -5.93 -12.15 1.00
C THR A 591 -5.44 -12.54 -0.40
N ASP A 592 -4.14 -12.77 -0.51
CA ASP A 592 -3.42 -13.16 -1.73
C ASP A 592 -2.00 -13.55 -1.31
N ILE A 593 -1.83 -14.82 -0.94
CA ILE A 593 -0.59 -15.27 -0.31
C ILE A 593 0.59 -15.13 -1.26
N ASN A 594 0.40 -15.45 -2.54
CA ASN A 594 1.41 -15.32 -3.58
C ASN A 594 1.92 -13.88 -3.70
N ALA A 595 1.06 -12.89 -3.46
CA ALA A 595 1.43 -11.48 -3.49
C ALA A 595 2.26 -11.01 -2.28
N SER A 596 2.53 -11.86 -1.28
CA SER A 596 3.28 -11.48 -0.08
C SER A 596 4.72 -11.06 -0.41
N PRO A 597 5.17 -9.84 -0.06
CA PRO A 597 6.57 -9.43 -0.25
C PRO A 597 7.60 -10.36 0.40
N LEU A 598 7.22 -11.05 1.49
CA LEU A 598 8.05 -12.06 2.15
C LEU A 598 8.34 -13.28 1.27
N LEU A 599 7.48 -13.56 0.28
CA LEU A 599 7.61 -14.67 -0.68
C LEU A 599 8.15 -14.18 -2.03
N GLN A 600 7.63 -13.07 -2.55
CA GLN A 600 7.97 -12.58 -3.89
C GLN A 600 9.42 -12.12 -4.02
N LYS A 601 9.93 -11.38 -3.01
CA LYS A 601 11.28 -10.81 -3.09
C LYS A 601 12.38 -11.86 -3.09
N PRO A 602 12.38 -12.86 -2.18
CA PRO A 602 13.42 -13.90 -2.22
C PRO A 602 13.29 -14.83 -3.45
N ALA A 603 12.09 -14.96 -4.03
CA ALA A 603 11.87 -15.70 -5.29
C ALA A 603 12.31 -14.94 -6.55
N GLY A 604 12.79 -13.70 -6.42
CA GLY A 604 13.20 -12.87 -7.56
C GLY A 604 12.04 -12.39 -8.44
N LEU A 605 10.81 -12.47 -7.94
CA LEU A 605 9.60 -12.07 -8.67
C LEU A 605 9.31 -10.56 -8.55
N GLU A 606 9.82 -9.91 -7.48
CA GLU A 606 9.61 -8.48 -7.22
C GLU A 606 10.89 -7.72 -6.87
N GLY A 607 10.90 -6.43 -7.23
CA GLY A 607 11.93 -5.44 -6.97
C GLY A 607 12.72 -5.67 -5.67
N HIS A 608 13.97 -6.11 -5.87
CA HIS A 608 15.05 -6.19 -4.87
C HIS A 608 16.38 -6.56 -5.57
N GLY A 609 16.66 -5.97 -6.74
CA GLY A 609 17.83 -6.34 -7.56
C GLY A 609 17.72 -7.68 -8.33
N GLY A 610 16.55 -8.33 -8.34
CA GLY A 610 16.25 -9.49 -9.19
C GLY A 610 16.97 -10.78 -8.80
N GLY A 611 17.51 -10.87 -7.58
CA GLY A 611 18.28 -12.03 -7.13
C GLY A 611 17.38 -13.14 -6.57
N LEU A 612 17.35 -14.29 -7.25
CA LEU A 612 16.78 -15.52 -6.71
C LEU A 612 17.60 -16.02 -5.50
N GLN A 613 16.92 -16.31 -4.40
CA GLN A 613 17.49 -16.89 -3.18
C GLN A 613 17.43 -18.42 -3.20
N SER A 614 18.40 -19.05 -2.54
CA SER A 614 18.37 -20.50 -2.37
C SER A 614 17.12 -20.92 -1.57
N GLY A 615 16.43 -21.97 -2.02
CA GLY A 615 15.18 -22.43 -1.40
C GLY A 615 13.93 -21.66 -1.85
N PHE A 616 14.04 -20.71 -2.78
CA PHE A 616 12.91 -19.93 -3.33
C PHE A 616 12.72 -20.11 -4.84
N ASP A 617 13.35 -21.12 -5.45
CA ASP A 617 13.24 -21.38 -6.89
C ASP A 617 11.94 -22.12 -7.22
N LEU A 618 10.98 -21.38 -7.78
CA LEU A 618 9.65 -21.89 -8.10
C LEU A 618 9.59 -22.77 -9.36
N SER A 619 10.71 -23.02 -10.04
CA SER A 619 10.74 -23.89 -11.22
C SER A 619 10.52 -25.38 -10.89
N GLY A 620 10.79 -25.79 -9.65
CA GLY A 620 10.61 -27.15 -9.16
C GLY A 620 9.20 -27.45 -8.61
N PRO A 621 8.83 -28.74 -8.49
CA PRO A 621 7.61 -29.13 -7.79
C PRO A 621 7.70 -28.78 -6.30
N PRO A 622 6.57 -28.59 -5.60
CA PRO A 622 6.59 -28.31 -4.17
C PRO A 622 7.31 -29.41 -3.38
N THR A 623 8.14 -29.03 -2.44
CA THR A 623 8.95 -29.92 -1.58
C THR A 623 8.92 -29.43 -0.13
N GLN A 624 8.90 -30.36 0.82
CA GLN A 624 9.24 -30.04 2.21
C GLN A 624 10.65 -30.57 2.50
N ALA A 625 11.46 -29.77 3.17
CA ALA A 625 12.90 -29.96 3.30
C ALA A 625 13.33 -31.37 3.78
N SER A 626 14.37 -31.91 3.12
CA SER A 626 15.34 -32.83 3.72
C SER A 626 16.73 -32.23 3.52
N ALA A 627 17.36 -31.74 4.60
CA ALA A 627 18.75 -31.26 4.72
C ALA A 627 19.41 -30.60 3.48
N MET A 628 19.63 -29.28 3.59
CA MET A 628 20.19 -28.32 2.61
C MET A 628 19.25 -27.95 1.44
N PRO A 629 18.90 -26.66 1.24
CA PRO A 629 17.91 -26.29 0.23
C PRO A 629 18.49 -26.35 -1.19
N VAL A 630 17.84 -27.12 -2.06
CA VAL A 630 18.03 -27.16 -3.51
C VAL A 630 16.64 -27.14 -4.14
N GLY A 631 16.10 -25.95 -4.43
CA GLY A 631 14.75 -25.80 -4.97
C GLY A 631 13.92 -24.74 -4.23
N ARG A 632 12.70 -25.10 -3.83
CA ARG A 632 11.66 -24.23 -3.23
C ARG A 632 11.32 -24.54 -1.77
N GLU A 633 12.18 -25.26 -1.05
CA GLU A 633 11.88 -25.75 0.30
C GLU A 633 11.58 -24.61 1.30
N SER A 634 12.36 -23.52 1.23
CA SER A 634 12.19 -22.36 2.09
C SER A 634 10.88 -21.64 1.77
N TYR A 635 10.57 -21.48 0.49
CA TYR A 635 9.30 -20.90 0.04
C TYR A 635 8.10 -21.70 0.57
N ASP A 636 8.16 -23.03 0.45
CA ASP A 636 7.06 -23.91 0.86
C ASP A 636 6.87 -23.94 2.37
N LEU A 637 7.95 -23.87 3.15
CA LEU A 637 7.88 -23.71 4.61
C LEU A 637 7.13 -22.41 4.98
N LEU A 638 7.49 -21.29 4.34
CA LEU A 638 6.85 -20.00 4.57
C LEU A 638 5.39 -20.01 4.15
N VAL A 639 5.06 -20.57 2.98
CA VAL A 639 3.67 -20.73 2.51
C VAL A 639 2.85 -21.51 3.51
N ASN A 640 3.36 -22.66 3.98
CA ASN A 640 2.65 -23.49 4.94
C ASN A 640 2.44 -22.76 6.29
N TRP A 641 3.43 -22.03 6.77
CA TRP A 641 3.27 -21.20 7.97
C TRP A 641 2.22 -20.09 7.78
N ILE A 642 2.24 -19.39 6.64
CA ILE A 642 1.27 -18.35 6.29
C ILE A 642 -0.15 -18.92 6.22
N MET A 643 -0.33 -20.07 5.55
CA MET A 643 -1.61 -20.75 5.41
C MET A 643 -2.21 -21.16 6.77
N ASN A 644 -1.38 -21.31 7.80
CA ASN A 644 -1.81 -21.58 9.17
C ASN A 644 -2.00 -20.31 10.02
N GLY A 645 -2.12 -19.15 9.38
CA GLY A 645 -2.34 -17.87 10.06
C GLY A 645 -1.07 -17.19 10.56
N ALA A 646 0.10 -17.72 10.18
CA ALA A 646 1.43 -17.25 10.58
C ALA A 646 1.61 -17.14 12.10
N PRO A 647 1.42 -18.22 12.88
CA PRO A 647 1.45 -18.18 14.34
C PRO A 647 2.85 -17.80 14.87
N GLU A 648 2.85 -16.99 15.93
CA GLU A 648 4.08 -16.58 16.63
C GLU A 648 4.66 -17.71 17.48
N LYS A 649 3.83 -18.36 18.29
CA LYS A 649 4.20 -19.34 19.32
C LYS A 649 3.38 -20.61 19.21
#